data_AF-A0A8H8T3S0-F1
#
_entry.id   AF-A0A8H8T3S0-F1
#
_cell.length_a   1.000
_cell.length_b   1.000
_cell.length_c   1.000
_cell.angle_alpha   90.00
_cell.angle_beta   90.00
_cell.angle_gamma   90.00
#
_symmetry.space_group_name_H-M   'P 1'
#
loop_
_entity.id
_entity.type
_entity.pdbx_description
1 polymer ?
#
loop_
_entity_poly.entity_id
_entity_poly.type
_entity_poly.pdbx_seq_one_letter_code
_entity_poly.pdbx_strand_id
1 'polypeptide(L)'
;MHYGGNSIKLLTGNSHPELAQAIAERLNILLVPCVVKNFSNGEIDVKISESVRDEDVFILQSGCFDVNDNLMELLILISACKTASARRITAVIPCYPYARQAQKDKSRAPITAKLVANMLATAGADHLITMDLHASQIQGFFDLPVDNLYTEPSVVRYIKLEIRGWQNSIVVSPDAGGAKRASAIADRLGTEFALIHRQKAGGETQNGATGSHLANGVNGFVNGLTNGAIEGVTVNGSSNGHVSDGSERMQLLVGDVKDKIAILVDDMIDTGRTVSLAARLLKEAGAKEIYVIVSHGLFAEANLKQLATLPIERLVVTNTIPQTANEAVCEARERDALVHTSSQHKMSTETQQYAFRSQKQLGLVGGLPEFAPIDAFEKPSTTSRAYTYSQDGRLFAYILPVGVCIVDAGTFKVVQVIEVPNIVELSFSPLATFLQTWERPQKLEEGVQHKNLRIWSVADGSELTSFTQKGQEGWALQFTVSESHALRVVGQDIQVFSPAEWGNGVVDKLRVEGVTSVSVSPAAQNPSLAVFIGEKKGAPATVRIYSLAALGGAPACQKTFYKADKATFKWNAAGTHVLLFTQTDVDNSNKSYYGETNLYFLSAKGDFDCRVTLDKEGPIHDFTWSPNSKEFGVIYGYIPAKAVLFDQRVRPIHDFGSHPINFISYNPQSRLVALAGFGNLAGKIDIYDRRTLAKVTTIDAPNTTWCQWSPCGRFLLTATLSPRLRVDNGVKIWHCTGPLIHVQLEEELYQVSWQPITAGTVEPFGQSLPVAPAPTSSVALLAPAKPAAAKPAGAYRPPGARGLATPSIFKREDEGGAAYVSSNGTTNHPQPYRPNGRGGGPRHVPGAGSPAPSPSPKPGQGQGKKKGKKDKDKVEAVVPEPEPEPPAPAEPDPVAKKIRNLNKKLKAIDELKQKLARGDKLEVTQVQKIDAENDIRKELAALET
;
A
#
# COMPACT_ATOMS: atom_id res chain seq x y z
N MET A 1 4.97 27.97 -24.33
CA MET A 1 6.41 27.72 -24.07
C MET A 1 6.51 26.89 -22.81
N HIS A 2 7.13 25.71 -22.85
CA HIS A 2 7.44 24.96 -21.64
C HIS A 2 8.77 25.48 -21.09
N TYR A 3 8.78 25.97 -19.85
CA TYR A 3 10.02 26.09 -19.09
C TYR A 3 10.29 24.73 -18.45
N GLY A 4 11.27 24.01 -18.99
CA GLY A 4 11.62 22.67 -18.54
C GLY A 4 12.30 22.69 -17.18
N GLY A 5 11.90 21.78 -16.30
CA GLY A 5 12.82 21.22 -15.32
C GLY A 5 13.55 20.04 -15.96
N ASN A 6 14.84 19.87 -15.66
CA ASN A 6 15.71 18.83 -16.20
C ASN A 6 15.01 17.47 -16.28
N SER A 7 14.94 16.89 -17.48
CA SER A 7 14.40 15.54 -17.69
C SER A 7 15.54 14.52 -17.83
N ILE A 8 15.22 13.27 -17.52
CA ILE A 8 16.14 12.13 -17.56
C ILE A 8 15.74 11.23 -18.72
N LYS A 9 16.70 10.92 -19.59
CA LYS A 9 16.53 10.00 -20.73
C LYS A 9 17.35 8.73 -20.47
N LEU A 10 16.71 7.57 -20.46
CA LEU A 10 17.38 6.27 -20.37
C LEU A 10 17.39 5.59 -21.74
N LEU A 11 18.57 5.20 -22.21
CA LEU A 11 18.82 4.47 -23.46
C LEU A 11 19.48 3.13 -23.14
N THR A 12 19.46 2.19 -24.08
CA THR A 12 20.16 0.90 -23.98
C THR A 12 20.76 0.50 -25.32
N GLY A 13 21.87 -0.23 -25.28
CA GLY A 13 22.28 -1.11 -26.39
C GLY A 13 21.64 -2.50 -26.27
N ASN A 14 22.14 -3.45 -27.05
CA ASN A 14 21.58 -4.80 -27.16
C ASN A 14 21.97 -5.77 -26.05
N SER A 15 22.94 -5.44 -25.18
CA SER A 15 23.47 -6.38 -24.17
C SER A 15 22.47 -6.86 -23.12
N HIS A 16 21.60 -5.97 -22.61
CA HIS A 16 20.57 -6.30 -21.61
C HIS A 16 19.37 -5.33 -21.61
N PRO A 17 18.57 -5.27 -22.70
CA PRO A 17 17.42 -4.35 -22.79
C PRO A 17 16.39 -4.56 -21.68
N GLU A 18 16.25 -5.79 -21.18
CA GLU A 18 15.36 -6.18 -20.08
C GLU A 18 15.72 -5.46 -18.77
N LEU A 19 17.02 -5.35 -18.44
CA LEU A 19 17.50 -4.61 -17.27
C LEU A 19 17.24 -3.11 -17.43
N ALA A 20 17.47 -2.56 -18.62
CA ALA A 20 17.16 -1.15 -18.90
C ALA A 20 15.65 -0.86 -18.77
N GLN A 21 14.79 -1.78 -19.23
CA GLN A 21 13.34 -1.68 -19.08
C GLN A 21 12.91 -1.79 -17.60
N ALA A 22 13.45 -2.73 -16.83
CA ALA A 22 13.17 -2.87 -15.41
C ALA A 22 13.62 -1.63 -14.59
N ILE A 23 14.75 -1.01 -14.96
CA ILE A 23 15.21 0.25 -14.38
C ILE A 23 14.30 1.42 -14.79
N ALA A 24 13.87 1.50 -16.05
CA ALA A 24 12.92 2.51 -16.52
C ALA A 24 11.61 2.46 -15.73
N GLU A 25 11.04 1.27 -15.54
CA GLU A 25 9.81 1.05 -14.77
C GLU A 25 9.99 1.39 -13.29
N ARG A 26 11.11 0.98 -12.66
CA ARG A 26 11.41 1.31 -11.27
C ARG A 26 11.63 2.80 -11.02
N LEU A 27 12.12 3.54 -12.02
CA LEU A 27 12.25 5.00 -11.99
C LEU A 27 10.95 5.73 -12.43
N ASN A 28 9.96 5.00 -12.95
CA ASN A 28 8.74 5.52 -13.59
C ASN A 28 9.04 6.52 -14.72
N ILE A 29 9.98 6.17 -15.58
CA ILE A 29 10.33 6.87 -16.83
C ILE A 29 10.07 5.94 -18.04
N LEU A 30 10.13 6.49 -19.25
CA LEU A 30 10.13 5.69 -20.47
C LEU A 30 11.57 5.39 -20.91
N LEU A 31 11.82 4.15 -21.33
CA LEU A 31 13.02 3.77 -22.06
C LEU A 31 12.93 4.38 -23.47
N VAL A 32 13.95 5.16 -23.88
CA VAL A 32 13.96 5.86 -25.17
C VAL A 32 14.12 4.82 -26.30
N PRO A 33 13.21 4.79 -27.30
CA PRO A 33 13.32 3.83 -28.39
C PRO A 33 14.60 4.05 -29.20
N CYS A 34 15.51 3.08 -29.13
CA CYS A 34 16.75 3.05 -29.89
C CYS A 34 16.72 1.86 -30.85
N VAL A 35 17.12 2.07 -32.11
CA VAL A 35 17.39 1.00 -33.06
C VAL A 35 18.91 0.81 -33.10
N VAL A 36 19.37 -0.36 -32.67
CA VAL A 36 20.79 -0.75 -32.68
C VAL A 36 20.88 -2.10 -33.36
N LYS A 37 21.63 -2.20 -34.46
CA LYS A 37 21.71 -3.40 -35.31
C LYS A 37 23.02 -3.44 -36.10
N ASN A 38 23.44 -4.63 -36.53
CA ASN A 38 24.55 -4.76 -37.47
C ASN A 38 24.08 -4.68 -38.94
N PHE A 39 24.92 -4.13 -39.80
CA PHE A 39 24.88 -4.30 -41.26
C PHE A 39 25.43 -5.68 -41.66
N SER A 40 25.24 -6.08 -42.92
CA SER A 40 25.68 -7.38 -43.43
C SER A 40 27.20 -7.59 -43.51
N ASN A 41 27.99 -6.54 -43.23
CA ASN A 41 29.45 -6.58 -43.07
C ASN A 41 29.90 -6.58 -41.60
N GLY A 42 28.97 -6.55 -40.63
CA GLY A 42 29.23 -6.48 -39.20
C GLY A 42 29.20 -5.07 -38.58
N GLU A 43 29.25 -3.99 -39.37
CA GLU A 43 29.25 -2.61 -38.86
C GLU A 43 27.94 -2.26 -38.12
N ILE A 44 28.03 -1.44 -37.06
CA ILE A 44 26.90 -1.14 -36.17
C ILE A 44 26.18 0.15 -36.60
N ASP A 45 24.86 0.06 -36.83
CA ASP A 45 23.94 1.17 -37.07
C ASP A 45 23.16 1.52 -35.79
N VAL A 46 23.34 2.74 -35.28
CA VAL A 46 22.65 3.28 -34.09
C VAL A 46 21.74 4.44 -34.50
N LYS A 47 20.45 4.37 -34.11
CA LYS A 47 19.48 5.46 -34.30
C LYS A 47 18.64 5.66 -33.03
N ILE A 48 18.72 6.85 -32.45
CA ILE A 48 17.92 7.27 -31.29
C ILE A 48 16.64 7.93 -31.83
N SER A 49 15.46 7.48 -31.41
CA SER A 49 14.17 7.92 -32.00
C SER A 49 13.61 9.22 -31.41
N GLU A 50 14.20 9.73 -30.34
CA GLU A 50 13.79 10.96 -29.66
C GLU A 50 14.94 11.98 -29.57
N SER A 51 14.61 13.25 -29.36
CA SER A 51 15.61 14.26 -29.00
C SER A 51 16.15 14.03 -27.58
N VAL A 52 17.47 14.04 -27.45
CA VAL A 52 18.21 14.01 -26.18
C VAL A 52 18.92 15.35 -25.88
N ARG A 53 18.64 16.40 -26.66
CA ARG A 53 19.23 17.73 -26.52
C ARG A 53 18.86 18.39 -25.20
N ASP A 54 19.86 18.87 -24.47
CA ASP A 54 19.74 19.47 -23.13
C ASP A 54 18.98 18.57 -22.13
N GLU A 55 19.19 17.26 -22.22
CA GLU A 55 18.71 16.27 -21.27
C GLU A 55 19.87 15.61 -20.52
N ASP A 56 19.60 15.06 -19.33
CA ASP A 56 20.55 14.23 -18.61
C ASP A 56 20.35 12.76 -19.06
N VAL A 57 21.32 12.24 -19.82
CA VAL A 57 21.22 10.98 -20.55
C VAL A 57 21.95 9.88 -19.81
N PHE A 58 21.29 8.74 -19.63
CA PHE A 58 21.86 7.51 -19.08
C PHE A 58 21.83 6.44 -20.17
N ILE A 59 22.95 5.78 -20.42
CA ILE A 59 23.08 4.75 -21.48
C ILE A 59 23.50 3.45 -20.81
N LEU A 60 22.59 2.47 -20.77
CA LEU A 60 22.87 1.16 -20.18
C LEU A 60 23.47 0.20 -21.20
N GLN A 61 24.58 -0.43 -20.84
CA GLN A 61 25.16 -1.55 -21.57
C GLN A 61 26.04 -2.42 -20.66
N SER A 62 25.73 -3.70 -20.54
CA SER A 62 26.57 -4.68 -19.84
C SER A 62 27.66 -5.23 -20.76
N GLY A 63 28.89 -5.31 -20.26
CA GLY A 63 30.04 -5.86 -20.99
C GLY A 63 30.07 -7.39 -20.99
N CYS A 64 29.07 -8.03 -21.60
CA CYS A 64 28.88 -9.48 -21.66
C CYS A 64 28.63 -9.99 -23.09
N PHE A 65 28.66 -11.32 -23.28
CA PHE A 65 28.54 -12.01 -24.57
C PHE A 65 29.50 -11.45 -25.63
N ASP A 66 29.00 -10.75 -26.65
CA ASP A 66 29.78 -10.06 -27.66
C ASP A 66 30.39 -8.75 -27.11
N VAL A 67 31.34 -8.90 -26.17
CA VAL A 67 31.94 -7.83 -25.36
C VAL A 67 32.46 -6.65 -26.21
N ASN A 68 32.99 -6.94 -27.40
CA ASN A 68 33.55 -5.93 -28.31
C ASN A 68 32.45 -5.12 -29.00
N ASP A 69 31.46 -5.79 -29.58
CA ASP A 69 30.34 -5.16 -30.27
C ASP A 69 29.49 -4.37 -29.28
N ASN A 70 29.21 -4.93 -28.10
CA ASN A 70 28.53 -4.22 -27.01
C ASN A 70 29.29 -2.97 -26.54
N LEU A 71 30.63 -3.01 -26.48
CA LEU A 71 31.45 -1.83 -26.20
C LEU A 71 31.39 -0.80 -27.34
N MET A 72 31.43 -1.24 -28.61
CA MET A 72 31.32 -0.35 -29.76
C MET A 72 29.93 0.30 -29.88
N GLU A 73 28.85 -0.43 -29.66
CA GLU A 73 27.49 0.10 -29.53
C GLU A 73 27.42 1.23 -28.50
N LEU A 74 27.98 1.01 -27.30
CA LEU A 74 28.01 1.99 -26.22
C LEU A 74 28.80 3.25 -26.62
N LEU A 75 29.97 3.09 -27.24
CA LEU A 75 30.79 4.22 -27.71
C LEU A 75 30.08 5.03 -28.81
N ILE A 76 29.37 4.36 -29.73
CA ILE A 76 28.57 5.01 -30.78
C ILE A 76 27.36 5.73 -30.16
N LEU A 77 26.65 5.12 -29.20
CA LEU A 77 25.53 5.74 -28.46
C LEU A 77 25.99 6.99 -27.70
N ILE A 78 27.11 6.93 -26.98
CA ILE A 78 27.72 8.09 -26.29
C ILE A 78 28.04 9.20 -27.31
N SER A 79 28.72 8.86 -28.41
CA SER A 79 29.09 9.83 -29.45
C SER A 79 27.86 10.47 -30.12
N ALA A 80 26.79 9.69 -30.34
CA ALA A 80 25.53 10.17 -30.89
C ALA A 80 24.84 11.16 -29.93
N CYS A 81 24.75 10.84 -28.64
CA CYS A 81 24.17 11.72 -27.62
C CYS A 81 24.95 13.04 -27.48
N LYS A 82 26.29 12.98 -27.52
CA LYS A 82 27.17 14.16 -27.47
C LYS A 82 26.99 15.05 -28.70
N THR A 83 26.92 14.44 -29.89
CA THR A 83 26.65 15.15 -31.15
C THR A 83 25.25 15.77 -31.17
N ALA A 84 24.26 15.10 -30.57
CA ALA A 84 22.89 15.62 -30.40
C ALA A 84 22.77 16.77 -29.38
N SER A 85 23.86 17.09 -28.66
CA SER A 85 23.94 18.11 -27.61
C SER A 85 23.16 17.76 -26.33
N ALA A 86 23.30 16.53 -25.84
CA ALA A 86 22.92 16.16 -24.48
C ALA A 86 23.66 17.04 -23.45
N ARG A 87 23.04 17.29 -22.28
CA ARG A 87 23.65 18.12 -21.21
C ARG A 87 24.69 17.35 -20.41
N ARG A 88 24.41 16.07 -20.14
CA ARG A 88 25.30 15.15 -19.43
C ARG A 88 25.05 13.73 -19.92
N ILE A 89 26.11 12.94 -20.08
CA ILE A 89 26.06 11.54 -20.52
C ILE A 89 26.67 10.65 -19.44
N THR A 90 25.83 9.83 -18.81
CA THR A 90 26.23 8.80 -17.86
C THR A 90 26.23 7.44 -18.55
N ALA A 91 27.40 6.82 -18.69
CA ALA A 91 27.48 5.40 -19.03
C ALA A 91 27.06 4.58 -17.80
N VAL A 92 26.19 3.59 -17.99
CA VAL A 92 25.79 2.63 -16.95
C VAL A 92 26.25 1.26 -17.42
N ILE A 93 27.31 0.73 -16.80
CA ILE A 93 28.01 -0.49 -17.22
C ILE A 93 27.99 -1.50 -16.06
N PRO A 94 26.92 -2.31 -15.89
CA PRO A 94 26.73 -3.17 -14.73
C PRO A 94 27.81 -4.24 -14.57
N CYS A 95 28.36 -4.77 -15.67
CA CYS A 95 29.54 -5.61 -15.70
C CYS A 95 30.58 -4.93 -16.60
N TYR A 96 31.72 -4.50 -16.03
CA TYR A 96 32.72 -3.72 -16.76
C TYR A 96 33.56 -4.59 -17.72
N PRO A 97 33.58 -4.30 -19.03
CA PRO A 97 34.34 -5.10 -19.99
C PRO A 97 35.85 -4.98 -19.75
N TYR A 98 36.59 -6.06 -20.01
CA TYR A 98 38.04 -6.16 -19.77
C TYR A 98 38.50 -5.95 -18.30
N ALA A 99 37.62 -5.97 -17.30
CA ALA A 99 37.96 -5.77 -15.88
C ALA A 99 39.09 -6.68 -15.35
N ARG A 100 39.23 -7.90 -15.89
CA ARG A 100 40.32 -8.84 -15.54
C ARG A 100 41.70 -8.43 -16.06
N GLN A 101 41.78 -7.47 -16.98
CA GLN A 101 43.04 -6.94 -17.55
C GLN A 101 43.36 -5.56 -16.93
N ALA A 102 43.21 -5.46 -15.61
CA ALA A 102 43.42 -4.26 -14.82
C ALA A 102 44.86 -4.09 -14.29
N GLN A 103 45.72 -5.10 -14.41
CA GLN A 103 47.10 -5.03 -13.94
C GLN A 103 48.08 -5.71 -14.89
N LYS A 104 49.36 -5.39 -14.75
CA LYS A 104 50.44 -5.89 -15.60
C LYS A 104 51.02 -7.20 -15.04
N ASP A 105 50.29 -8.30 -15.22
CA ASP A 105 50.68 -9.63 -14.70
C ASP A 105 51.99 -10.18 -15.30
N LYS A 106 52.40 -9.69 -16.48
CA LYS A 106 53.60 -10.13 -17.20
C LYS A 106 54.31 -8.95 -17.86
N SER A 107 55.61 -9.12 -18.12
CA SER A 107 56.34 -8.17 -18.96
C SER A 107 55.67 -8.05 -20.33
N ARG A 108 55.55 -6.82 -20.83
CA ARG A 108 54.83 -6.44 -22.08
C ARG A 108 53.31 -6.71 -22.12
N ALA A 109 52.66 -7.10 -21.02
CA ALA A 109 51.19 -7.15 -20.97
C ALA A 109 50.56 -5.73 -20.98
N PRO A 110 49.43 -5.52 -21.69
CA PRO A 110 48.66 -4.26 -21.66
C PRO A 110 47.76 -4.16 -20.41
N ILE A 111 47.31 -2.94 -20.09
CA ILE A 111 46.26 -2.69 -19.08
C ILE A 111 44.99 -2.27 -19.84
N THR A 112 44.31 -3.26 -20.43
CA THR A 112 43.18 -3.03 -21.34
C THR A 112 42.00 -2.36 -20.64
N ALA A 113 41.84 -2.53 -19.33
CA ALA A 113 40.84 -1.78 -18.54
C ALA A 113 41.06 -0.25 -18.58
N LYS A 114 42.30 0.26 -18.58
CA LYS A 114 42.57 1.71 -18.73
C LYS A 114 42.36 2.16 -20.18
N LEU A 115 42.58 1.29 -21.18
CA LEU A 115 42.22 1.60 -22.56
C LEU A 115 40.70 1.81 -22.72
N VAL A 116 39.88 0.90 -22.19
CA VAL A 116 38.41 1.03 -22.19
C VAL A 116 37.98 2.32 -21.46
N ALA A 117 38.55 2.61 -20.30
CA ALA A 117 38.25 3.85 -19.56
C ALA A 117 38.54 5.11 -20.38
N ASN A 118 39.71 5.16 -21.05
CA ASN A 118 40.08 6.24 -21.96
C ASN A 118 39.11 6.35 -23.15
N MET A 119 38.69 5.22 -23.73
CA MET A 119 37.76 5.22 -24.87
C MET A 119 36.39 5.79 -24.49
N LEU A 120 35.84 5.44 -23.34
CA LEU A 120 34.55 5.96 -22.84
C LEU A 120 34.60 7.47 -22.60
N ALA A 121 35.66 7.97 -21.96
CA ALA A 121 35.87 9.40 -21.76
C ALA A 121 36.08 10.15 -23.11
N THR A 122 36.84 9.57 -24.04
CA THR A 122 37.09 10.17 -25.36
C THR A 122 35.82 10.25 -26.21
N ALA A 123 35.03 9.17 -26.26
CA ALA A 123 33.72 9.16 -26.90
C ALA A 123 32.83 10.26 -26.30
N GLY A 124 32.84 10.42 -24.98
CA GLY A 124 32.25 11.56 -24.29
C GLY A 124 31.27 11.21 -23.18
N ALA A 125 31.53 10.17 -22.39
CA ALA A 125 30.86 10.02 -21.11
C ALA A 125 31.39 11.09 -20.13
N ASP A 126 30.48 11.78 -19.45
CA ASP A 126 30.79 12.70 -18.35
C ASP A 126 30.80 11.98 -16.99
N HIS A 127 30.32 10.73 -16.96
CA HIS A 127 30.11 9.95 -15.75
C HIS A 127 30.03 8.46 -16.05
N LEU A 128 30.46 7.62 -15.09
CA LEU A 128 30.27 6.17 -15.14
C LEU A 128 29.56 5.69 -13.87
N ILE A 129 28.54 4.85 -14.04
CA ILE A 129 27.98 4.00 -12.98
C ILE A 129 28.32 2.54 -13.34
N THR A 130 28.87 1.79 -12.40
CA THR A 130 29.20 0.37 -12.56
C THR A 130 28.94 -0.38 -11.25
N MET A 131 29.14 -1.70 -11.22
CA MET A 131 28.97 -2.49 -9.99
C MET A 131 30.11 -3.51 -9.83
N ASP A 132 30.56 -3.69 -8.59
CA ASP A 132 31.47 -4.74 -8.15
C ASP A 132 32.73 -4.97 -9.00
N LEU A 133 33.37 -3.88 -9.45
CA LEU A 133 34.64 -3.90 -10.18
C LEU A 133 35.66 -4.91 -9.62
N HIS A 134 36.09 -5.84 -10.46
CA HIS A 134 37.02 -6.94 -10.17
C HIS A 134 38.29 -6.52 -9.42
N ALA A 135 38.84 -5.36 -9.78
CA ALA A 135 39.93 -4.72 -9.07
C ALA A 135 39.53 -3.28 -8.72
N SER A 136 39.57 -2.93 -7.43
CA SER A 136 39.22 -1.58 -6.94
C SER A 136 40.03 -0.45 -7.62
N GLN A 137 41.26 -0.76 -8.06
CA GLN A 137 42.16 0.11 -8.79
C GLN A 137 41.55 0.63 -10.12
N ILE A 138 40.58 -0.09 -10.71
CA ILE A 138 39.91 0.31 -11.96
C ILE A 138 39.18 1.65 -11.79
N GLN A 139 38.72 2.01 -10.58
CA GLN A 139 38.13 3.33 -10.32
C GLN A 139 39.14 4.47 -10.62
N GLY A 140 40.42 4.26 -10.31
CA GLY A 140 41.51 5.19 -10.61
C GLY A 140 41.95 5.20 -12.08
N PHE A 141 41.27 4.48 -12.98
CA PHE A 141 41.53 4.54 -14.42
C PHE A 141 40.68 5.58 -15.14
N PHE A 142 39.75 6.25 -14.46
CA PHE A 142 38.86 7.22 -15.08
C PHE A 142 39.28 8.64 -14.77
N ASP A 143 39.35 9.45 -15.82
CA ASP A 143 39.54 10.90 -15.75
C ASP A 143 38.16 11.62 -15.68
N LEU A 144 37.13 10.89 -15.26
CA LEU A 144 35.72 11.26 -15.02
C LEU A 144 35.23 10.61 -13.71
N PRO A 145 34.13 11.08 -13.07
CA PRO A 145 33.67 10.51 -11.81
C PRO A 145 33.02 9.13 -12.02
N VAL A 146 33.21 8.23 -11.04
CA VAL A 146 32.77 6.83 -11.11
C VAL A 146 32.01 6.42 -9.84
N ASP A 147 30.73 6.09 -9.99
CA ASP A 147 29.95 5.40 -8.96
C ASP A 147 30.11 3.88 -9.13
N ASN A 148 30.97 3.25 -8.33
CA ASN A 148 31.01 1.79 -8.21
C ASN A 148 30.06 1.33 -7.11
N LEU A 149 28.92 0.77 -7.51
CA LEU A 149 27.95 0.13 -6.64
C LEU A 149 28.49 -1.22 -6.11
N TYR A 150 27.88 -1.73 -5.05
CA TYR A 150 28.23 -3.02 -4.43
C TYR A 150 26.97 -3.86 -4.21
N THR A 151 27.02 -5.16 -4.53
CA THR A 151 25.90 -6.09 -4.29
C THR A 151 25.73 -6.46 -2.82
N GLU A 152 26.73 -6.23 -1.97
CA GLU A 152 26.78 -6.55 -0.54
C GLU A 152 25.46 -6.33 0.24
N PRO A 153 24.74 -5.18 0.15
CA PRO A 153 23.46 -4.99 0.83
C PRO A 153 22.35 -5.93 0.33
N SER A 154 22.35 -6.25 -0.96
CA SER A 154 21.41 -7.19 -1.58
C SER A 154 21.76 -8.64 -1.23
N VAL A 155 23.05 -8.99 -1.18
CA VAL A 155 23.52 -10.32 -0.75
C VAL A 155 23.18 -10.57 0.72
N VAL A 156 23.45 -9.61 1.60
CA VAL A 156 23.07 -9.71 3.03
C VAL A 156 21.55 -9.81 3.19
N ARG A 157 20.76 -9.07 2.40
CA ARG A 157 19.29 -9.22 2.40
C ARG A 157 18.85 -10.60 1.92
N TYR A 158 19.44 -11.12 0.84
CA TYR A 158 19.14 -12.44 0.31
C TYR A 158 19.40 -13.53 1.34
N ILE A 159 20.60 -13.54 1.96
CA ILE A 159 20.98 -14.51 2.98
C ILE A 159 20.00 -14.50 4.16
N LYS A 160 19.59 -13.31 4.64
CA LYS A 160 18.68 -13.18 5.80
C LYS A 160 17.23 -13.61 5.51
N LEU A 161 16.80 -13.71 4.24
CA LEU A 161 15.45 -14.10 3.84
C LEU A 161 15.38 -15.55 3.33
N GLU A 162 16.33 -15.96 2.49
CA GLU A 162 16.25 -17.18 1.68
C GLU A 162 17.06 -18.37 2.23
N ILE A 163 18.03 -18.14 3.12
CA ILE A 163 18.87 -19.19 3.71
C ILE A 163 18.40 -19.47 5.14
N ARG A 164 17.79 -20.63 5.34
CA ARG A 164 17.26 -21.03 6.66
C ARG A 164 18.40 -21.37 7.61
N GLY A 165 18.39 -20.79 8.82
CA GLY A 165 19.45 -21.01 9.80
C GLY A 165 20.77 -20.30 9.48
N TRP A 166 20.76 -19.25 8.64
CA TRP A 166 21.94 -18.44 8.29
C TRP A 166 22.72 -17.89 9.50
N GLN A 167 22.11 -17.85 10.68
CA GLN A 167 22.78 -17.49 11.94
C GLN A 167 23.93 -18.45 12.30
N ASN A 168 23.88 -19.70 11.84
CA ASN A 168 24.99 -20.68 11.93
C ASN A 168 25.67 -20.84 10.55
N SER A 169 26.09 -19.73 9.95
CA SER A 169 26.83 -19.70 8.69
C SER A 169 28.22 -19.10 8.83
N ILE A 170 29.05 -19.36 7.83
CA ILE A 170 30.39 -18.79 7.66
C ILE A 170 30.54 -18.30 6.23
N VAL A 171 30.98 -17.05 6.05
CA VAL A 171 31.15 -16.46 4.72
C VAL A 171 32.55 -16.79 4.21
N VAL A 172 32.64 -17.41 3.06
CA VAL A 172 33.90 -17.92 2.50
C VAL A 172 34.31 -17.09 1.29
N SER A 173 35.59 -16.67 1.25
CA SER A 173 36.20 -16.14 0.02
C SER A 173 37.01 -17.23 -0.70
N PRO A 174 36.85 -17.43 -2.02
CA PRO A 174 37.58 -18.44 -2.78
C PRO A 174 39.06 -18.09 -3.03
N ASP A 175 39.44 -16.81 -2.90
CA ASP A 175 40.83 -16.37 -2.88
C ASP A 175 41.01 -15.02 -2.13
N ALA A 176 42.26 -14.55 -2.07
CA ALA A 176 42.65 -13.35 -1.32
C ALA A 176 42.19 -12.02 -1.94
N GLY A 177 41.75 -11.99 -3.20
CA GLY A 177 41.15 -10.82 -3.84
C GLY A 177 39.75 -10.54 -3.31
N GLY A 178 38.91 -11.60 -3.25
CA GLY A 178 37.55 -11.53 -2.72
C GLY A 178 37.46 -11.30 -1.19
N ALA A 179 38.55 -11.49 -0.45
CA ALA A 179 38.54 -11.55 1.02
C ALA A 179 37.85 -10.35 1.70
N LYS A 180 38.07 -9.13 1.21
CA LYS A 180 37.44 -7.91 1.77
C LYS A 180 35.91 -7.87 1.56
N ARG A 181 35.43 -8.40 0.43
CA ARG A 181 33.99 -8.49 0.08
C ARG A 181 33.29 -9.48 1.01
N ALA A 182 33.89 -10.66 1.19
CA ALA A 182 33.36 -11.70 2.06
C ALA A 182 33.38 -11.27 3.54
N SER A 183 34.45 -10.62 4.02
CA SER A 183 34.51 -10.04 5.38
C SER A 183 33.38 -9.06 5.63
N ALA A 184 33.19 -8.05 4.75
CA ALA A 184 32.15 -7.03 4.93
C ALA A 184 30.72 -7.62 4.96
N ILE A 185 30.49 -8.73 4.26
CA ILE A 185 29.23 -9.48 4.32
C ILE A 185 29.09 -10.22 5.65
N ALA A 186 30.15 -10.88 6.14
CA ALA A 186 30.18 -11.52 7.46
C ALA A 186 29.91 -10.50 8.59
N ASP A 187 30.57 -9.34 8.54
CA ASP A 187 30.43 -8.24 9.50
C ASP A 187 28.97 -7.73 9.59
N ARG A 188 28.23 -7.66 8.45
CA ARG A 188 26.81 -7.27 8.42
C ARG A 188 25.82 -8.38 8.76
N LEU A 189 26.25 -9.64 8.71
CA LEU A 189 25.48 -10.78 9.19
C LEU A 189 25.69 -10.97 10.70
N GLY A 190 26.87 -10.65 11.22
CA GLY A 190 27.32 -11.04 12.56
C GLY A 190 27.81 -12.49 12.60
N THR A 191 28.40 -12.97 11.49
CA THR A 191 28.82 -14.37 11.31
C THR A 191 30.33 -14.47 11.07
N GLU A 192 30.86 -15.69 11.06
CA GLU A 192 32.29 -15.94 10.84
C GLU A 192 32.72 -15.71 9.38
N PHE A 193 34.04 -15.54 9.17
CA PHE A 193 34.68 -15.43 7.86
C PHE A 193 35.75 -16.51 7.67
N ALA A 194 35.84 -17.08 6.47
CA ALA A 194 36.87 -18.03 6.07
C ALA A 194 37.51 -17.68 4.70
N LEU A 195 38.77 -18.05 4.52
CA LEU A 195 39.55 -17.78 3.31
C LEU A 195 40.20 -19.06 2.76
N ILE A 196 40.03 -19.29 1.46
CA ILE A 196 40.78 -20.31 0.73
C ILE A 196 42.05 -19.67 0.14
N HIS A 197 43.22 -20.16 0.55
CA HIS A 197 44.52 -19.70 0.04
C HIS A 197 45.17 -20.76 -0.86
N ARG A 198 45.79 -20.31 -1.96
CA ARG A 198 46.46 -21.18 -2.95
C ARG A 198 47.96 -20.96 -2.92
N GLN A 199 48.73 -21.93 -2.42
CA GLN A 199 50.19 -21.87 -2.51
C GLN A 199 50.66 -22.34 -3.90
N LYS A 200 51.81 -21.81 -4.34
CA LYS A 200 52.56 -22.33 -5.49
C LYS A 200 53.61 -23.30 -4.97
N ALA A 201 53.61 -24.53 -5.45
CA ALA A 201 54.66 -25.49 -5.14
C ALA A 201 55.96 -25.13 -5.87
N GLY A 202 57.10 -25.19 -5.17
CA GLY A 202 58.44 -25.16 -5.76
C GLY A 202 58.99 -23.78 -6.15
N GLY A 203 59.94 -23.28 -5.37
CA GLY A 203 60.79 -22.14 -5.72
C GLY A 203 61.97 -22.07 -4.76
N GLU A 204 63.12 -22.62 -5.16
CA GLU A 204 64.28 -22.77 -4.27
C GLU A 204 64.91 -21.43 -3.86
N THR A 205 65.35 -21.36 -2.61
CA THR A 205 65.93 -20.15 -2.03
C THR A 205 67.40 -19.99 -2.43
N GLN A 206 67.70 -19.13 -3.41
CA GLN A 206 69.06 -18.65 -3.65
C GLN A 206 69.31 -17.32 -2.94
N ASN A 207 70.27 -17.30 -2.02
CA ASN A 207 70.71 -16.08 -1.34
C ASN A 207 71.56 -15.22 -2.30
N GLY A 208 71.05 -14.05 -2.68
CA GLY A 208 71.75 -13.05 -3.50
C GLY A 208 71.27 -11.64 -3.13
N ALA A 209 72.21 -10.72 -2.89
CA ALA A 209 71.94 -9.49 -2.15
C ALA A 209 71.23 -8.36 -2.93
N THR A 210 70.62 -7.44 -2.17
CA THR A 210 70.17 -6.08 -2.52
C THR A 210 69.05 -5.91 -3.57
N GLY A 211 67.88 -5.47 -3.09
CA GLY A 211 66.74 -5.00 -3.91
C GLY A 211 65.62 -4.44 -3.02
N SER A 212 65.38 -3.13 -3.06
CA SER A 212 64.57 -2.38 -2.08
C SER A 212 63.05 -2.65 -2.09
N HIS A 213 62.44 -2.61 -0.90
CA HIS A 213 61.05 -2.24 -0.58
C HIS A 213 59.94 -2.44 -1.64
N LEU A 214 59.03 -3.40 -1.42
CA LEU A 214 57.55 -3.30 -1.56
C LEU A 214 56.85 -4.67 -1.36
N ALA A 215 56.94 -5.28 -0.16
CA ALA A 215 56.43 -6.65 0.08
C ALA A 215 55.64 -6.89 1.38
N ASN A 216 55.54 -5.91 2.31
CA ASN A 216 55.02 -6.18 3.66
C ASN A 216 53.49 -6.04 3.82
N GLY A 217 52.75 -5.63 2.77
CA GLY A 217 51.33 -5.27 2.89
C GLY A 217 50.37 -6.44 3.11
N VAL A 218 50.65 -7.63 2.56
CA VAL A 218 49.71 -8.76 2.60
C VAL A 218 49.82 -9.57 3.89
N ASN A 219 51.04 -9.94 4.29
CA ASN A 219 51.27 -10.74 5.50
C ASN A 219 50.85 -9.99 6.78
N GLY A 220 50.99 -8.66 6.80
CA GLY A 220 50.50 -7.82 7.90
C GLY A 220 48.97 -7.81 8.02
N PHE A 221 48.24 -7.96 6.91
CA PHE A 221 46.77 -7.97 6.91
C PHE A 221 46.21 -9.30 7.44
N VAL A 222 46.86 -10.42 7.13
CA VAL A 222 46.48 -11.75 7.65
C VAL A 222 46.75 -11.83 9.17
N ASN A 223 47.95 -11.45 9.61
CA ASN A 223 48.31 -11.48 11.04
C ASN A 223 47.55 -10.45 11.89
N GLY A 224 46.99 -9.39 11.27
CA GLY A 224 46.19 -8.38 11.97
C GLY A 224 44.78 -8.81 12.33
N LEU A 225 44.29 -9.92 11.77
CA LEU A 225 42.92 -10.43 11.98
C LEU A 225 42.86 -11.62 12.96
N THR A 226 44.00 -12.22 13.33
CA THR A 226 44.06 -13.51 14.04
C THR A 226 44.54 -13.40 15.50
N ASN A 227 43.84 -12.61 16.32
CA ASN A 227 43.98 -12.66 17.78
C ASN A 227 43.24 -13.88 18.38
N GLY A 228 43.68 -15.07 18.00
CA GLY A 228 43.15 -16.36 18.45
C GLY A 228 43.83 -17.51 17.72
N ALA A 229 44.18 -18.59 18.44
CA ALA A 229 44.81 -19.76 17.85
C ALA A 229 43.77 -20.60 17.08
N ILE A 230 43.98 -20.77 15.78
CA ILE A 230 43.16 -21.64 14.90
C ILE A 230 44.13 -22.51 14.10
N GLU A 231 43.99 -23.83 14.17
CA GLU A 231 44.78 -24.76 13.36
C GLU A 231 44.24 -24.81 11.92
N GLY A 232 45.12 -24.60 10.93
CA GLY A 232 44.75 -24.61 9.52
C GLY A 232 44.72 -26.03 8.95
N VAL A 233 43.57 -26.46 8.44
CA VAL A 233 43.41 -27.80 7.85
C VAL A 233 44.12 -27.87 6.50
N THR A 234 45.19 -28.66 6.43
CA THR A 234 45.96 -28.90 5.19
C THR A 234 45.54 -30.23 4.58
N VAL A 235 44.85 -30.18 3.43
CA VAL A 235 44.34 -31.38 2.73
C VAL A 235 45.30 -31.80 1.63
N ASN A 236 46.04 -32.89 1.86
CA ASN A 236 46.85 -33.55 0.83
C ASN A 236 46.02 -34.65 0.15
N GLY A 237 45.82 -34.54 -1.17
CA GLY A 237 44.97 -35.46 -1.92
C GLY A 237 45.65 -36.79 -2.24
N SER A 238 45.24 -37.87 -1.58
CA SER A 238 45.66 -39.23 -1.92
C SER A 238 44.95 -39.72 -3.18
N SER A 239 45.60 -39.59 -4.34
CA SER A 239 45.08 -40.10 -5.62
C SER A 239 45.58 -41.52 -5.93
N ASN A 240 44.73 -42.34 -6.54
CA ASN A 240 45.09 -43.67 -7.01
C ASN A 240 44.52 -43.88 -8.43
N GLY A 241 45.25 -43.39 -9.43
CA GLY A 241 44.84 -43.41 -10.84
C GLY A 241 45.72 -42.50 -11.71
N HIS A 242 46.48 -43.08 -12.64
CA HIS A 242 47.40 -42.34 -13.51
C HIS A 242 46.68 -41.48 -14.57
N VAL A 243 46.84 -40.15 -14.49
CA VAL A 243 46.95 -39.24 -15.64
C VAL A 243 48.01 -38.18 -15.30
N SER A 244 48.86 -37.80 -16.24
CA SER A 244 50.03 -36.94 -16.01
C SER A 244 49.89 -35.55 -16.65
N ASP A 245 49.76 -34.49 -15.84
CA ASP A 245 50.27 -33.14 -16.17
C ASP A 245 50.39 -32.24 -14.92
N GLY A 246 51.38 -31.33 -14.93
CA GLY A 246 51.17 -29.94 -14.51
C GLY A 246 50.92 -29.57 -13.04
N SER A 247 51.78 -29.97 -12.09
CA SER A 247 51.92 -29.36 -10.74
C SER A 247 50.70 -29.38 -9.81
N GLU A 248 50.75 -30.20 -8.76
CA GLU A 248 49.76 -30.14 -7.67
C GLU A 248 49.85 -28.81 -6.91
N ARG A 249 48.70 -28.14 -6.73
CA ARG A 249 48.59 -26.85 -6.03
C ARG A 249 47.93 -27.07 -4.67
N MET A 250 48.72 -27.02 -3.61
CA MET A 250 48.20 -27.13 -2.25
C MET A 250 47.26 -25.95 -1.95
N GLN A 251 46.06 -26.28 -1.47
CA GLN A 251 45.04 -25.32 -1.05
C GLN A 251 44.86 -25.42 0.46
N LEU A 252 44.89 -24.28 1.14
CA LEU A 252 44.73 -24.16 2.58
C LEU A 252 43.42 -23.45 2.86
N LEU A 253 42.54 -24.07 3.65
CA LEU A 253 41.36 -23.41 4.20
C LEU A 253 41.73 -22.79 5.56
N VAL A 254 41.44 -21.50 5.72
CA VAL A 254 41.65 -20.75 6.96
C VAL A 254 40.28 -20.33 7.49
N GLY A 255 39.87 -20.91 8.62
CA GLY A 255 38.54 -20.76 9.22
C GLY A 255 37.82 -22.11 9.34
N ASP A 256 37.08 -22.33 10.43
CA ASP A 256 36.37 -23.58 10.68
C ASP A 256 34.97 -23.56 10.07
N VAL A 257 34.76 -24.37 9.03
CA VAL A 257 33.49 -24.50 8.30
C VAL A 257 32.67 -25.71 8.71
N LYS A 258 33.17 -26.53 9.64
CA LYS A 258 32.57 -27.83 9.97
C LYS A 258 31.19 -27.65 10.60
N ASP A 259 30.22 -28.45 10.15
CA ASP A 259 28.82 -28.47 10.63
C ASP A 259 28.06 -27.12 10.46
N LYS A 260 28.67 -26.11 9.83
CA LYS A 260 28.11 -24.78 9.50
C LYS A 260 27.61 -24.71 8.05
N ILE A 261 26.78 -23.71 7.77
CA ILE A 261 26.39 -23.35 6.39
C ILE A 261 27.51 -22.49 5.78
N ALA A 262 28.19 -22.99 4.73
CA ALA A 262 29.24 -22.23 4.06
C ALA A 262 28.66 -21.39 2.92
N ILE A 263 28.86 -20.06 2.96
CA ILE A 263 28.37 -19.13 1.95
C ILE A 263 29.55 -18.57 1.17
N LEU A 264 29.86 -19.16 0.02
CA LEU A 264 30.95 -18.74 -0.86
C LEU A 264 30.54 -17.47 -1.62
N VAL A 265 31.31 -16.38 -1.47
CA VAL A 265 31.07 -15.11 -2.18
C VAL A 265 32.26 -14.72 -3.04
N ASP A 266 31.99 -14.35 -4.28
CA ASP A 266 32.98 -13.93 -5.30
C ASP A 266 32.42 -12.79 -6.17
N ASP A 267 33.25 -12.12 -6.97
CA ASP A 267 32.79 -11.07 -7.87
C ASP A 267 32.20 -11.63 -9.19
N MET A 268 32.88 -12.60 -9.83
CA MET A 268 32.43 -13.13 -11.13
C MET A 268 32.80 -14.59 -11.42
N ILE A 269 31.84 -15.36 -11.93
CA ILE A 269 32.06 -16.73 -12.43
C ILE A 269 32.11 -16.74 -13.95
N ASP A 270 33.18 -17.32 -14.48
CA ASP A 270 33.45 -17.44 -15.92
C ASP A 270 33.75 -18.89 -16.30
N THR A 271 34.94 -19.42 -16.00
CA THR A 271 35.31 -20.83 -16.25
C THR A 271 34.72 -21.83 -15.24
N GLY A 272 34.09 -21.36 -14.16
CA GLY A 272 33.61 -22.19 -13.04
C GLY A 272 34.69 -22.84 -12.16
N ARG A 273 35.95 -22.93 -12.61
CA ARG A 273 37.01 -23.75 -11.97
C ARG A 273 37.29 -23.37 -10.51
N THR A 274 37.30 -22.08 -10.18
CA THR A 274 37.54 -21.60 -8.80
C THR A 274 36.45 -22.08 -7.84
N VAL A 275 35.18 -21.89 -8.20
CA VAL A 275 34.02 -22.35 -7.41
C VAL A 275 33.97 -23.87 -7.31
N SER A 276 34.28 -24.59 -8.39
CA SER A 276 34.33 -26.06 -8.40
C SER A 276 35.34 -26.65 -7.41
N LEU A 277 36.49 -25.99 -7.22
CA LEU A 277 37.50 -26.38 -6.23
C LEU A 277 37.07 -25.99 -4.82
N ALA A 278 36.57 -24.76 -4.64
CA ALA A 278 36.13 -24.26 -3.34
C ALA A 278 34.98 -25.10 -2.75
N ALA A 279 33.94 -25.41 -3.54
CA ALA A 279 32.80 -26.21 -3.09
C ALA A 279 33.21 -27.64 -2.66
N ARG A 280 34.19 -28.25 -3.34
CA ARG A 280 34.72 -29.57 -2.96
C ARG A 280 35.51 -29.51 -1.66
N LEU A 281 36.45 -28.57 -1.55
CA LEU A 281 37.27 -28.36 -0.34
C LEU A 281 36.39 -28.06 0.88
N LEU A 282 35.34 -27.25 0.73
CA LEU A 282 34.38 -26.97 1.80
C LEU A 282 33.58 -28.22 2.21
N LYS A 283 33.21 -29.09 1.27
CA LYS A 283 32.49 -30.33 1.59
C LYS A 283 33.40 -31.37 2.25
N GLU A 284 34.66 -31.46 1.80
CA GLU A 284 35.72 -32.28 2.42
C GLU A 284 36.07 -31.80 3.84
N ALA A 285 36.03 -30.49 4.08
CA ALA A 285 36.18 -29.88 5.41
C ALA A 285 34.92 -29.98 6.30
N GLY A 286 33.86 -30.67 5.85
CA GLY A 286 32.68 -30.96 6.67
C GLY A 286 31.61 -29.86 6.70
N ALA A 287 31.56 -28.95 5.72
CA ALA A 287 30.45 -27.99 5.62
C ALA A 287 29.10 -28.71 5.45
N LYS A 288 28.10 -28.27 6.22
CA LYS A 288 26.75 -28.86 6.26
C LYS A 288 26.02 -28.67 4.93
N GLU A 289 25.92 -27.42 4.53
CA GLU A 289 25.29 -26.92 3.30
C GLU A 289 26.24 -25.90 2.65
N ILE A 290 26.23 -25.77 1.32
CA ILE A 290 27.11 -24.86 0.60
C ILE A 290 26.31 -24.01 -0.38
N TYR A 291 26.31 -22.69 -0.18
CA TYR A 291 25.71 -21.70 -1.07
C TYR A 291 26.80 -20.94 -1.83
N VAL A 292 26.54 -20.56 -3.08
CA VAL A 292 27.43 -19.73 -3.89
C VAL A 292 26.69 -18.50 -4.37
N ILE A 293 27.19 -17.31 -4.06
CA ILE A 293 26.56 -16.03 -4.43
C ILE A 293 27.61 -15.14 -5.10
N VAL A 294 27.39 -14.71 -6.34
CA VAL A 294 28.33 -13.84 -7.06
C VAL A 294 27.66 -12.69 -7.80
N SER A 295 28.39 -11.60 -8.01
CA SER A 295 27.85 -10.42 -8.71
C SER A 295 27.58 -10.70 -10.19
N HIS A 296 28.54 -11.27 -10.92
CA HIS A 296 28.47 -11.44 -12.37
C HIS A 296 28.60 -12.91 -12.81
N GLY A 297 27.50 -13.50 -13.28
CA GLY A 297 27.51 -14.79 -13.98
C GLY A 297 27.85 -14.61 -15.46
N LEU A 298 29.14 -14.68 -15.82
CA LEU A 298 29.61 -14.62 -17.22
C LEU A 298 29.46 -15.98 -17.92
N PHE A 299 29.90 -17.04 -17.25
CA PHE A 299 29.80 -18.45 -17.68
C PHE A 299 30.35 -18.81 -19.08
N ALA A 300 31.09 -17.92 -19.75
CA ALA A 300 31.49 -18.08 -21.16
C ALA A 300 32.33 -19.34 -21.44
N GLU A 301 33.18 -19.74 -20.49
CA GLU A 301 33.94 -21.00 -20.51
C GLU A 301 33.42 -22.06 -19.51
N ALA A 302 32.27 -21.84 -18.84
CA ALA A 302 31.74 -22.77 -17.86
C ALA A 302 30.95 -23.92 -18.51
N ASN A 303 31.32 -25.14 -18.18
CA ASN A 303 30.42 -26.28 -18.34
C ASN A 303 29.34 -26.23 -17.24
N LEU A 304 28.20 -25.57 -17.53
CA LEU A 304 27.07 -25.44 -16.60
C LEU A 304 26.58 -26.80 -16.07
N LYS A 305 26.61 -27.86 -16.90
CA LYS A 305 26.23 -29.21 -16.46
C LYS A 305 27.21 -29.79 -15.43
N GLN A 306 28.50 -29.42 -15.50
CA GLN A 306 29.49 -29.77 -14.49
C GLN A 306 29.28 -28.96 -13.20
N LEU A 307 28.96 -27.67 -13.29
CA LEU A 307 28.59 -26.84 -12.13
C LEU A 307 27.35 -27.40 -11.41
N ALA A 308 26.35 -27.86 -12.15
CA ALA A 308 25.14 -28.51 -11.60
C ALA A 308 25.42 -29.83 -10.85
N THR A 309 26.61 -30.42 -10.98
CA THR A 309 27.05 -31.62 -10.22
C THR A 309 27.93 -31.32 -9.00
N LEU A 310 28.18 -30.05 -8.69
CA LEU A 310 28.89 -29.68 -7.47
C LEU A 310 28.07 -29.97 -6.20
N PRO A 311 28.72 -30.12 -5.03
CA PRO A 311 28.05 -30.26 -3.75
C PRO A 311 27.60 -28.88 -3.22
N ILE A 312 26.72 -28.21 -3.97
CA ILE A 312 26.16 -26.89 -3.61
C ILE A 312 24.63 -26.94 -3.64
N GLU A 313 23.98 -26.29 -2.67
CA GLU A 313 22.52 -26.23 -2.56
C GLU A 313 21.95 -25.25 -3.59
N ARG A 314 22.60 -24.09 -3.77
CA ARG A 314 22.17 -23.06 -4.71
C ARG A 314 23.34 -22.22 -5.21
N LEU A 315 23.34 -21.96 -6.52
CA LEU A 315 24.11 -20.90 -7.16
C LEU A 315 23.19 -19.71 -7.41
N VAL A 316 23.62 -18.52 -6.99
CA VAL A 316 22.88 -17.26 -7.05
C VAL A 316 23.73 -16.21 -7.76
N VAL A 317 23.14 -15.52 -8.73
CA VAL A 317 23.80 -14.49 -9.54
C VAL A 317 22.89 -13.29 -9.73
N THR A 318 23.45 -12.09 -9.85
CA THR A 318 22.62 -10.90 -10.12
C THR A 318 22.31 -10.75 -11.61
N ASN A 319 21.21 -10.04 -11.91
CA ASN A 319 20.86 -9.59 -13.27
C ASN A 319 21.73 -8.41 -13.77
N THR A 320 23.04 -8.44 -13.50
CA THR A 320 24.00 -7.57 -14.21
C THR A 320 24.26 -8.04 -15.64
N ILE A 321 23.97 -9.30 -15.92
CA ILE A 321 24.12 -10.01 -17.20
C ILE A 321 22.85 -10.86 -17.36
N PRO A 322 22.23 -10.95 -18.56
CA PRO A 322 21.09 -11.86 -18.80
C PRO A 322 21.44 -13.31 -18.46
N GLN A 323 20.59 -14.02 -17.73
CA GLN A 323 20.83 -15.43 -17.35
C GLN A 323 19.88 -16.43 -18.00
N THR A 324 18.86 -15.98 -18.73
CA THR A 324 17.79 -16.79 -19.34
C THR A 324 18.32 -17.98 -20.16
N ALA A 325 19.45 -17.82 -20.85
CA ALA A 325 20.10 -18.89 -21.62
C ALA A 325 20.85 -19.91 -20.73
N ASN A 326 21.38 -19.49 -19.58
CA ASN A 326 22.12 -20.32 -18.64
C ASN A 326 21.17 -21.15 -17.74
N GLU A 327 20.04 -20.56 -17.37
CA GLU A 327 18.98 -21.21 -16.58
C GLU A 327 18.42 -22.45 -17.28
N ALA A 328 18.11 -22.34 -18.58
CA ALA A 328 17.60 -23.44 -19.39
C ALA A 328 18.53 -24.67 -19.49
N VAL A 329 19.84 -24.50 -19.24
CA VAL A 329 20.82 -25.61 -19.22
C VAL A 329 20.82 -26.35 -17.88
N CYS A 330 20.26 -25.73 -16.83
CA CYS A 330 20.36 -26.20 -15.44
C CYS A 330 19.10 -26.91 -14.90
N GLU A 331 17.97 -26.91 -15.62
CA GLU A 331 16.68 -27.51 -15.17
C GLU A 331 16.68 -29.06 -15.00
N ALA A 332 17.84 -29.72 -15.07
CA ALA A 332 17.98 -31.18 -14.95
C ALA A 332 18.11 -31.70 -13.50
N ARG A 333 17.99 -30.83 -12.49
CA ARG A 333 17.85 -31.18 -11.07
C ARG A 333 16.56 -30.54 -10.53
N GLU A 334 15.95 -31.19 -9.54
CA GLU A 334 14.67 -30.75 -8.99
C GLU A 334 14.73 -29.33 -8.42
N ARG A 335 13.60 -28.63 -8.52
CA ARG A 335 13.44 -27.17 -8.36
C ARG A 335 14.17 -26.61 -7.12
N ASP A 336 15.20 -25.77 -7.35
CA ASP A 336 15.57 -24.59 -6.53
C ASP A 336 16.91 -23.91 -6.89
N ALA A 337 17.69 -24.47 -7.84
CA ALA A 337 18.93 -23.86 -8.31
C ALA A 337 18.68 -22.73 -9.34
N LEU A 338 19.47 -21.65 -9.24
CA LEU A 338 19.36 -20.38 -9.98
C LEU A 338 18.05 -19.60 -9.72
N VAL A 339 18.17 -18.54 -8.92
CA VAL A 339 17.15 -17.49 -8.77
C VAL A 339 17.73 -16.19 -9.31
N HIS A 340 17.18 -15.70 -10.41
CA HIS A 340 17.54 -14.42 -11.02
C HIS A 340 17.03 -13.25 -10.13
N THR A 341 17.78 -12.16 -10.00
CA THR A 341 17.30 -10.92 -9.34
C THR A 341 16.54 -9.99 -10.30
N SER A 342 16.20 -10.45 -11.50
CA SER A 342 15.21 -9.85 -12.40
C SER A 342 13.83 -10.47 -12.18
N SER A 343 12.79 -9.72 -12.57
CA SER A 343 11.35 -9.97 -12.36
C SER A 343 10.75 -11.18 -13.12
N GLN A 344 11.44 -12.33 -13.13
CA GLN A 344 10.90 -13.62 -13.59
C GLN A 344 10.97 -14.68 -12.49
N HIS A 345 10.49 -14.31 -11.30
CA HIS A 345 10.08 -15.32 -10.31
C HIS A 345 9.08 -16.28 -10.96
N LYS A 346 9.33 -17.59 -10.81
CA LYS A 346 8.69 -18.72 -11.51
C LYS A 346 7.21 -18.93 -11.13
N MET A 347 6.38 -17.92 -11.40
CA MET A 347 5.01 -17.74 -10.90
C MET A 347 4.86 -18.21 -9.44
N SER A 348 5.75 -17.73 -8.57
CA SER A 348 5.89 -18.15 -7.17
C SER A 348 4.78 -17.59 -6.27
N THR A 349 3.54 -17.87 -6.63
CA THR A 349 2.31 -17.50 -5.91
C THR A 349 2.36 -16.07 -5.36
N GLU A 350 2.26 -15.08 -6.26
CA GLU A 350 1.58 -13.83 -5.89
C GLU A 350 0.18 -14.25 -5.42
N THR A 351 -0.02 -14.40 -4.11
CA THR A 351 -1.24 -14.99 -3.57
C THR A 351 -2.40 -14.03 -3.78
N GLN A 352 -3.13 -14.25 -4.86
CA GLN A 352 -4.48 -13.70 -5.09
C GLN A 352 -5.50 -14.40 -4.18
N GLN A 353 -5.08 -14.74 -2.97
CA GLN A 353 -5.88 -15.31 -1.91
C GLN A 353 -6.69 -14.21 -1.25
N TYR A 354 -7.96 -14.50 -0.95
CA TYR A 354 -8.76 -13.64 -0.09
C TYR A 354 -9.39 -14.44 1.05
N ALA A 355 -9.52 -13.78 2.20
CA ALA A 355 -10.29 -14.28 3.32
C ALA A 355 -11.71 -13.72 3.26
N PHE A 356 -12.69 -14.49 3.73
CA PHE A 356 -14.05 -14.02 3.93
C PHE A 356 -14.66 -14.60 5.21
N ARG A 357 -15.56 -13.82 5.81
CA ARG A 357 -16.36 -14.23 6.99
C ARG A 357 -17.82 -13.93 6.72
N SER A 358 -18.63 -14.97 6.64
CA SER A 358 -20.09 -14.87 6.58
C SER A 358 -20.73 -15.37 7.88
N GLN A 359 -22.05 -15.33 7.95
CA GLN A 359 -22.83 -15.91 9.05
C GLN A 359 -22.61 -17.41 9.24
N LYS A 360 -22.30 -18.14 8.15
CA LYS A 360 -22.20 -19.60 8.16
C LYS A 360 -20.76 -20.12 8.29
N GLN A 361 -19.78 -19.40 7.76
CA GLN A 361 -18.38 -19.86 7.73
C GLN A 361 -17.35 -18.72 7.77
N LEU A 362 -16.15 -19.06 8.25
CA LEU A 362 -14.90 -18.39 7.91
C LEU A 362 -14.22 -19.21 6.83
N GLY A 363 -13.65 -18.58 5.81
CA GLY A 363 -12.95 -19.29 4.73
C GLY A 363 -11.83 -18.50 4.08
N LEU A 364 -10.87 -19.24 3.55
CA LEU A 364 -9.83 -18.76 2.66
C LEU A 364 -10.11 -19.30 1.25
N VAL A 365 -9.95 -18.44 0.25
CA VAL A 365 -10.14 -18.76 -1.18
C VAL A 365 -8.84 -18.42 -1.90
N GLY A 366 -8.36 -19.35 -2.73
CA GLY A 366 -7.14 -19.19 -3.51
C GLY A 366 -7.29 -18.21 -4.67
N GLY A 367 -6.23 -18.09 -5.47
CA GLY A 367 -6.20 -17.23 -6.65
C GLY A 367 -6.69 -17.89 -7.94
N LEU A 368 -6.30 -17.28 -9.07
CA LEU A 368 -6.35 -17.92 -10.38
C LEU A 368 -5.62 -19.28 -10.39
N PRO A 369 -6.03 -20.24 -11.25
CA PRO A 369 -7.03 -20.08 -12.32
C PRO A 369 -8.49 -20.11 -11.88
N GLU A 370 -8.81 -20.66 -10.71
CA GLU A 370 -10.19 -21.06 -10.36
C GLU A 370 -10.86 -20.26 -9.23
N PHE A 371 -10.09 -19.57 -8.37
CA PHE A 371 -10.57 -19.01 -7.10
C PHE A 371 -11.35 -20.05 -6.28
N ALA A 372 -10.75 -21.23 -6.13
CA ALA A 372 -11.30 -22.34 -5.34
C ALA A 372 -11.07 -22.12 -3.82
N PRO A 373 -11.94 -22.65 -2.94
CA PRO A 373 -11.67 -22.72 -1.51
C PRO A 373 -10.35 -23.45 -1.21
N ILE A 374 -9.64 -23.04 -0.17
CA ILE A 374 -8.39 -23.68 0.24
C ILE A 374 -8.71 -24.84 1.20
N ASP A 375 -8.75 -26.07 0.68
CA ASP A 375 -9.08 -27.27 1.47
C ASP A 375 -8.06 -27.58 2.58
N ALA A 376 -6.82 -27.09 2.44
CA ALA A 376 -5.79 -27.21 3.47
C ALA A 376 -6.04 -26.31 4.70
N PHE A 377 -6.98 -25.35 4.63
CA PHE A 377 -7.36 -24.51 5.76
C PHE A 377 -8.49 -25.18 6.56
N GLU A 378 -8.14 -25.71 7.73
CA GLU A 378 -9.09 -26.29 8.68
C GLU A 378 -10.07 -25.22 9.19
N LYS A 379 -11.25 -25.17 8.55
CA LYS A 379 -12.32 -24.22 8.91
C LYS A 379 -12.75 -24.44 10.38
N PRO A 380 -12.88 -23.37 11.19
CA PRO A 380 -13.28 -23.53 12.59
C PRO A 380 -14.72 -24.04 12.71
N SER A 381 -14.93 -24.98 13.63
CA SER A 381 -16.24 -25.60 13.92
C SER A 381 -17.26 -24.64 14.54
N THR A 382 -16.80 -23.50 15.07
CA THR A 382 -17.65 -22.42 15.59
C THR A 382 -17.49 -21.15 14.76
N THR A 383 -18.57 -20.38 14.59
CA THR A 383 -18.55 -19.14 13.81
C THR A 383 -17.55 -18.11 14.38
N SER A 384 -16.67 -17.63 13.52
CA SER A 384 -15.69 -16.60 13.91
C SER A 384 -16.35 -15.25 14.13
N ARG A 385 -15.86 -14.48 15.13
CA ARG A 385 -16.34 -13.11 15.41
C ARG A 385 -15.70 -12.07 14.49
N ALA A 386 -14.39 -12.16 14.27
CA ALA A 386 -13.62 -11.36 13.33
C ALA A 386 -12.29 -12.06 12.99
N TYR A 387 -11.63 -11.63 11.91
CA TYR A 387 -10.28 -12.04 11.55
C TYR A 387 -9.40 -10.84 11.15
N THR A 388 -8.08 -11.03 11.08
CA THR A 388 -7.15 -10.11 10.43
C THR A 388 -5.94 -10.85 9.84
N TYR A 389 -5.32 -10.26 8.81
CA TYR A 389 -4.01 -10.68 8.31
C TYR A 389 -2.90 -9.80 8.93
N SER A 390 -1.69 -10.34 9.05
CA SER A 390 -0.49 -9.52 9.26
C SER A 390 -0.20 -8.60 8.07
N GLN A 391 0.54 -7.50 8.28
CA GLN A 391 0.81 -6.53 7.20
C GLN A 391 1.73 -7.10 6.09
N ASP A 392 2.56 -8.10 6.43
CA ASP A 392 3.38 -8.86 5.47
C ASP A 392 2.57 -9.96 4.73
N GLY A 393 1.35 -10.26 5.18
CA GLY A 393 0.47 -11.31 4.66
C GLY A 393 0.77 -12.73 5.16
N ARG A 394 1.85 -12.93 5.92
CA ARG A 394 2.35 -14.25 6.34
C ARG A 394 1.45 -14.97 7.35
N LEU A 395 0.75 -14.24 8.21
CA LEU A 395 -0.07 -14.79 9.28
C LEU A 395 -1.53 -14.36 9.15
N PHE A 396 -2.43 -15.26 9.52
CA PHE A 396 -3.86 -15.04 9.56
C PHE A 396 -4.39 -15.40 10.94
N ALA A 397 -5.06 -14.46 11.62
CA ALA A 397 -5.57 -14.67 12.97
C ALA A 397 -7.09 -14.42 13.04
N TYR A 398 -7.80 -15.26 13.78
CA TYR A 398 -9.27 -15.19 13.87
C TYR A 398 -9.80 -15.52 15.27
N ILE A 399 -10.85 -14.79 15.67
CA ILE A 399 -11.50 -14.92 16.97
C ILE A 399 -12.54 -16.04 16.94
N LEU A 400 -12.46 -16.93 17.92
CA LEU A 400 -13.47 -17.93 18.28
C LEU A 400 -14.12 -17.55 19.63
N PRO A 401 -15.24 -18.18 20.04
CA PRO A 401 -15.86 -17.89 21.34
C PRO A 401 -14.91 -18.10 22.55
N VAL A 402 -13.97 -19.03 22.42
CA VAL A 402 -13.02 -19.48 23.46
C VAL A 402 -11.66 -18.76 23.44
N GLY A 403 -11.32 -18.05 22.38
CA GLY A 403 -9.94 -17.60 22.16
C GLY A 403 -9.67 -17.02 20.78
N VAL A 404 -8.39 -16.85 20.46
CA VAL A 404 -7.90 -16.52 19.11
C VAL A 404 -7.01 -17.65 18.61
N CYS A 405 -7.18 -18.03 17.34
CA CYS A 405 -6.26 -18.89 16.62
C CYS A 405 -5.39 -18.04 15.68
N ILE A 406 -4.10 -18.34 15.59
CA ILE A 406 -3.16 -17.81 14.61
C ILE A 406 -2.69 -18.96 13.73
N VAL A 407 -2.86 -18.83 12.42
CA VAL A 407 -2.34 -19.78 11.41
C VAL A 407 -1.33 -19.09 10.50
N ASP A 408 -0.38 -19.87 9.98
CA ASP A 408 0.47 -19.46 8.87
C ASP A 408 -0.36 -19.46 7.58
N ALA A 409 -0.33 -18.36 6.84
CA ALA A 409 -1.26 -18.10 5.73
C ALA A 409 -0.81 -18.69 4.38
N GLY A 410 0.32 -19.41 4.33
CA GLY A 410 0.78 -20.15 3.14
C GLY A 410 0.80 -21.67 3.33
N THR A 411 0.96 -22.15 4.56
CA THR A 411 0.92 -23.58 4.92
C THR A 411 -0.36 -23.99 5.64
N PHE A 412 -1.17 -23.02 6.07
CA PHE A 412 -2.48 -23.16 6.74
C PHE A 412 -2.44 -23.87 8.10
N LYS A 413 -1.25 -24.15 8.63
CA LYS A 413 -1.05 -24.76 9.94
C LYS A 413 -1.23 -23.75 11.06
N VAL A 414 -1.80 -24.21 12.18
CA VAL A 414 -1.84 -23.46 13.44
C VAL A 414 -0.41 -23.17 13.91
N VAL A 415 -0.13 -21.89 14.14
CA VAL A 415 1.12 -21.38 14.71
C VAL A 415 0.96 -21.20 16.22
N GLN A 416 -0.15 -20.62 16.65
CA GLN A 416 -0.42 -20.34 18.07
C GLN A 416 -1.93 -20.31 18.35
N VAL A 417 -2.31 -20.70 19.57
CA VAL A 417 -3.67 -20.50 20.12
C VAL A 417 -3.56 -19.67 21.40
N ILE A 418 -4.51 -18.75 21.60
CA ILE A 418 -4.60 -17.88 22.78
C ILE A 418 -5.99 -18.10 23.41
N GLU A 419 -6.05 -18.81 24.54
CA GLU A 419 -7.29 -19.27 25.18
C GLU A 419 -7.94 -18.21 26.09
N VAL A 420 -8.16 -17.00 25.55
CA VAL A 420 -8.88 -15.93 26.24
C VAL A 420 -10.28 -15.74 25.62
N PRO A 421 -11.36 -16.09 26.35
CA PRO A 421 -12.71 -15.95 25.83
C PRO A 421 -13.12 -14.49 25.68
N ASN A 422 -14.23 -14.25 24.98
CA ASN A 422 -14.89 -12.94 24.88
C ASN A 422 -14.13 -11.80 24.16
N ILE A 423 -12.98 -12.05 23.55
CA ILE A 423 -12.32 -11.13 22.62
C ILE A 423 -13.30 -10.70 21.50
N VAL A 424 -13.20 -9.44 21.07
CA VAL A 424 -14.07 -8.83 20.05
C VAL A 424 -13.28 -8.24 18.89
N GLU A 425 -12.10 -7.67 19.17
CA GLU A 425 -11.21 -7.09 18.15
C GLU A 425 -9.81 -7.71 18.25
N LEU A 426 -9.09 -7.78 17.12
CA LEU A 426 -7.68 -8.18 17.07
C LEU A 426 -6.88 -7.32 16.08
N SER A 427 -5.57 -7.17 16.30
CA SER A 427 -4.70 -6.38 15.42
C SER A 427 -3.23 -6.80 15.56
N PHE A 428 -2.56 -7.16 14.47
CA PHE A 428 -1.12 -7.42 14.48
C PHE A 428 -0.31 -6.11 14.53
N SER A 429 0.87 -6.17 15.14
CA SER A 429 1.93 -5.18 14.93
C SER A 429 2.52 -5.27 13.49
N PRO A 430 3.25 -4.26 12.99
CA PRO A 430 3.66 -4.18 11.58
C PRO A 430 4.49 -5.35 11.04
N LEU A 431 5.35 -5.96 11.86
CA LEU A 431 6.16 -7.14 11.52
C LEU A 431 5.50 -8.45 12.02
N ALA A 432 4.34 -8.33 12.66
CA ALA A 432 3.56 -9.39 13.31
C ALA A 432 4.32 -10.20 14.37
N THR A 433 5.32 -9.60 15.03
CA THR A 433 5.91 -10.13 16.27
C THR A 433 4.90 -10.15 17.42
N PHE A 434 3.96 -9.18 17.43
CA PHE A 434 2.96 -9.01 18.48
C PHE A 434 1.54 -9.06 17.92
N LEU A 435 0.64 -9.68 18.68
CA LEU A 435 -0.80 -9.62 18.45
C LEU A 435 -1.45 -8.82 19.59
N GLN A 436 -2.29 -7.86 19.22
CA GLN A 436 -3.14 -7.12 20.15
C GLN A 436 -4.55 -7.72 20.14
N THR A 437 -5.18 -7.82 21.30
CA THR A 437 -6.58 -8.26 21.44
C THR A 437 -7.36 -7.34 22.36
N TRP A 438 -8.62 -7.04 22.02
CA TRP A 438 -9.50 -6.24 22.88
C TRP A 438 -10.84 -6.94 23.17
N GLU A 439 -11.17 -6.94 24.45
CA GLU A 439 -12.42 -7.39 25.04
C GLU A 439 -13.30 -6.18 25.38
N ARG A 440 -14.62 -6.37 25.51
CA ARG A 440 -15.50 -5.30 25.99
C ARG A 440 -15.16 -4.96 27.46
N PRO A 441 -15.08 -3.66 27.84
CA PRO A 441 -14.88 -3.26 29.22
C PRO A 441 -15.95 -3.85 30.15
N GLN A 442 -15.51 -4.40 31.28
CA GLN A 442 -16.38 -4.97 32.31
C GLN A 442 -16.19 -4.20 33.62
N LYS A 443 -17.18 -4.25 34.51
CA LYS A 443 -17.02 -3.84 35.91
C LYS A 443 -16.67 -5.09 36.71
N LEU A 444 -15.44 -5.13 37.22
CA LEU A 444 -15.02 -6.12 38.21
C LEU A 444 -15.40 -5.63 39.61
N GLU A 445 -15.05 -6.41 40.64
CA GLU A 445 -15.26 -6.07 42.04
C GLU A 445 -14.56 -4.75 42.44
N GLU A 446 -15.05 -4.11 43.52
CA GLU A 446 -14.76 -2.71 43.81
C GLU A 446 -13.26 -2.40 43.94
N GLY A 447 -12.75 -1.64 42.95
CA GLY A 447 -11.35 -1.19 42.87
C GLY A 447 -10.56 -1.79 41.70
N VAL A 448 -10.93 -2.97 41.19
CA VAL A 448 -10.17 -3.64 40.12
C VAL A 448 -10.57 -3.11 38.74
N GLN A 449 -9.61 -2.58 37.98
CA GLN A 449 -9.86 -2.15 36.59
C GLN A 449 -9.72 -3.33 35.63
N HIS A 450 -10.74 -3.58 34.79
CA HIS A 450 -10.65 -4.65 33.79
C HIS A 450 -9.54 -4.35 32.77
N LYS A 451 -8.55 -5.23 32.66
CA LYS A 451 -7.45 -5.14 31.69
C LYS A 451 -7.88 -5.68 30.32
N ASN A 452 -8.85 -5.02 29.71
CA ASN A 452 -9.55 -5.49 28.52
C ASN A 452 -8.77 -5.32 27.20
N LEU A 453 -7.56 -4.75 27.23
CA LEU A 453 -6.61 -4.71 26.10
C LEU A 453 -5.36 -5.49 26.50
N ARG A 454 -4.96 -6.47 25.68
CA ARG A 454 -3.80 -7.34 25.93
C ARG A 454 -2.87 -7.36 24.71
N ILE A 455 -1.58 -7.48 24.98
CA ILE A 455 -0.52 -7.61 23.98
C ILE A 455 0.13 -8.98 24.16
N TRP A 456 0.16 -9.76 23.09
CA TRP A 456 0.65 -11.13 23.06
C TRP A 456 1.90 -11.25 22.20
N SER A 457 2.84 -12.09 22.62
CA SER A 457 3.89 -12.60 21.73
C SER A 457 3.29 -13.59 20.74
N VAL A 458 3.61 -13.42 19.46
CA VAL A 458 3.15 -14.35 18.40
C VAL A 458 4.07 -15.59 18.31
N ALA A 459 5.27 -15.53 18.90
CA ALA A 459 6.26 -16.60 18.85
C ALA A 459 6.05 -17.71 19.90
N ASP A 460 5.39 -17.40 21.02
CA ASP A 460 5.15 -18.34 22.14
C ASP A 460 3.75 -18.22 22.79
N GLY A 461 2.91 -17.27 22.34
CA GLY A 461 1.57 -17.04 22.87
C GLY A 461 1.50 -16.37 24.25
N SER A 462 2.61 -15.88 24.81
CA SER A 462 2.63 -15.28 26.15
C SER A 462 1.94 -13.90 26.21
N GLU A 463 1.24 -13.59 27.32
CA GLU A 463 0.73 -12.24 27.60
C GLU A 463 1.90 -11.35 28.07
N LEU A 464 2.36 -10.45 27.22
CA LEU A 464 3.52 -9.58 27.48
C LEU A 464 3.15 -8.38 28.34
N THR A 465 1.98 -7.79 28.08
CA THR A 465 1.43 -6.70 28.89
C THR A 465 -0.07 -6.52 28.65
N SER A 466 -0.76 -5.88 29.59
CA SER A 466 -2.21 -5.72 29.56
C SER A 466 -2.68 -4.45 30.28
N PHE A 467 -3.72 -3.85 29.71
CA PHE A 467 -4.15 -2.47 29.91
C PHE A 467 -5.68 -2.35 29.99
N THR A 468 -6.18 -1.34 30.69
CA THR A 468 -7.59 -0.92 30.60
C THR A 468 -7.77 0.09 29.47
N GLN A 469 -8.67 -0.20 28.54
CA GLN A 469 -8.98 0.65 27.37
C GLN A 469 -10.50 0.73 27.15
N LYS A 470 -11.10 1.85 27.57
CA LYS A 470 -12.56 2.02 27.58
C LYS A 470 -13.16 2.28 26.19
N GLY A 471 -12.42 2.92 25.29
CA GLY A 471 -12.87 3.21 23.92
C GLY A 471 -12.57 2.04 22.98
N GLN A 472 -13.57 1.64 22.20
CA GLN A 472 -13.38 0.73 21.05
C GLN A 472 -12.79 1.48 19.85
N GLU A 473 -13.09 2.77 19.68
CA GLU A 473 -12.35 3.63 18.74
C GLU A 473 -10.93 3.89 19.28
N GLY A 474 -9.92 3.75 18.41
CA GLY A 474 -8.52 3.92 18.79
C GLY A 474 -8.03 2.92 19.86
N TRP A 475 -8.60 1.71 19.89
CA TRP A 475 -8.33 0.74 20.96
C TRP A 475 -6.89 0.21 20.99
N ALA A 476 -6.27 0.05 19.82
CA ALA A 476 -4.96 -0.58 19.66
C ALA A 476 -3.80 0.41 19.92
N LEU A 477 -2.68 -0.10 20.45
CA LEU A 477 -1.40 0.61 20.45
C LEU A 477 -0.95 0.85 19.00
N GLN A 478 -0.40 2.03 18.74
CA GLN A 478 0.23 2.36 17.46
C GLN A 478 1.71 2.02 17.53
N PHE A 479 2.18 1.16 16.65
CA PHE A 479 3.59 0.76 16.56
C PHE A 479 4.30 1.53 15.44
N THR A 480 5.59 1.82 15.62
CA THR A 480 6.49 2.15 14.51
C THR A 480 6.63 0.96 13.57
N VAL A 481 6.87 1.17 12.27
CA VAL A 481 7.05 0.07 11.29
C VAL A 481 8.24 -0.85 11.63
N SER A 482 9.26 -0.31 12.29
CA SER A 482 10.41 -1.07 12.84
C SER A 482 10.12 -1.81 14.15
N GLU A 483 8.91 -1.68 14.72
CA GLU A 483 8.52 -2.12 16.07
C GLU A 483 9.42 -1.63 17.23
N SER A 484 10.31 -0.66 16.97
CA SER A 484 11.16 -0.03 17.99
C SER A 484 10.39 0.65 19.13
N HIS A 485 9.20 1.18 18.84
CA HIS A 485 8.34 1.87 19.81
C HIS A 485 6.87 1.51 19.60
N ALA A 486 6.12 1.40 20.69
CA ALA A 486 4.65 1.31 20.70
C ALA A 486 4.05 2.42 21.57
N LEU A 487 2.93 3.01 21.12
CA LEU A 487 2.35 4.22 21.69
C LEU A 487 0.85 4.10 21.96
N ARG A 488 0.38 4.70 23.05
CA ARG A 488 -1.05 4.84 23.38
C ARG A 488 -1.37 6.16 24.08
N VAL A 489 -2.63 6.59 24.03
CA VAL A 489 -3.10 7.80 24.73
C VAL A 489 -3.87 7.41 25.99
N VAL A 490 -3.53 8.01 27.13
CA VAL A 490 -4.20 7.83 28.42
C VAL A 490 -4.54 9.19 29.01
N GLY A 491 -5.76 9.67 28.74
CA GLY A 491 -6.28 10.94 29.25
C GLY A 491 -5.62 12.18 28.64
N GLN A 492 -4.41 12.50 29.09
CA GLN A 492 -3.55 13.59 28.58
C GLN A 492 -2.09 13.16 28.39
N ASP A 493 -1.74 11.94 28.77
CA ASP A 493 -0.41 11.37 28.58
C ASP A 493 -0.41 10.51 27.31
N ILE A 494 0.52 10.78 26.41
CA ILE A 494 0.88 9.85 25.34
C ILE A 494 2.03 9.02 25.89
N GLN A 495 1.78 7.74 26.16
CA GLN A 495 2.74 6.81 26.76
C GLN A 495 3.46 6.03 25.66
N VAL A 496 4.79 5.94 25.77
CA VAL A 496 5.65 5.19 24.87
C VAL A 496 6.22 3.97 25.60
N PHE A 497 6.26 2.85 24.91
CA PHE A 497 6.78 1.56 25.37
C PHE A 497 7.86 1.08 24.38
N SER A 498 8.88 0.38 24.89
CA SER A 498 9.82 -0.38 24.06
C SER A 498 9.28 -1.80 23.90
N PRO A 499 8.89 -2.26 22.68
CA PRO A 499 8.36 -3.61 22.49
C PRO A 499 9.40 -4.73 22.67
N ALA A 500 10.69 -4.39 22.70
CA ALA A 500 11.75 -5.32 23.11
C ALA A 500 11.80 -5.55 24.63
N GLU A 501 11.23 -4.64 25.43
CA GLU A 501 11.39 -4.59 26.89
C GLU A 501 10.07 -4.22 27.61
N TRP A 502 8.96 -4.90 27.30
CA TRP A 502 7.64 -4.60 27.88
C TRP A 502 7.62 -4.54 29.42
N GLY A 503 8.50 -5.28 30.09
CA GLY A 503 8.66 -5.26 31.56
C GLY A 503 9.15 -3.92 32.13
N ASN A 504 9.85 -3.10 31.35
CA ASN A 504 10.29 -1.76 31.75
C ASN A 504 9.13 -0.74 31.73
N GLY A 505 7.98 -1.10 31.15
CA GLY A 505 6.77 -0.27 31.15
C GLY A 505 6.90 0.97 30.26
N VAL A 506 6.56 2.15 30.81
CA VAL A 506 6.55 3.42 30.07
C VAL A 506 7.96 3.98 30.03
N VAL A 507 8.64 3.84 28.88
CA VAL A 507 10.03 4.29 28.68
C VAL A 507 10.14 5.80 28.40
N ASP A 508 9.10 6.40 27.79
CA ASP A 508 8.98 7.84 27.61
C ASP A 508 7.49 8.27 27.61
N LYS A 509 7.22 9.55 27.87
CA LYS A 509 5.86 10.10 27.93
C LYS A 509 5.80 11.56 27.48
N LEU A 510 4.78 11.89 26.69
CA LEU A 510 4.48 13.25 26.27
C LEU A 510 3.14 13.72 26.83
N ARG A 511 3.16 14.75 27.68
CA ARG A 511 1.95 15.38 28.23
C ARG A 511 1.39 16.39 27.24
N VAL A 512 0.16 16.19 26.79
CA VAL A 512 -0.56 17.16 25.94
C VAL A 512 -1.96 17.38 26.50
N GLU A 513 -2.21 18.56 27.07
CA GLU A 513 -3.56 18.89 27.53
C GLU A 513 -4.52 19.01 26.34
N GLY A 514 -5.64 18.29 26.38
CA GLY A 514 -6.67 18.37 25.35
C GLY A 514 -6.40 17.55 24.08
N VAL A 515 -5.43 16.62 24.12
CA VAL A 515 -5.26 15.62 23.05
C VAL A 515 -6.56 14.86 22.80
N THR A 516 -6.95 14.75 21.53
CA THR A 516 -8.18 14.08 21.07
C THR A 516 -7.88 12.93 20.11
N SER A 517 -6.87 13.05 19.24
CA SER A 517 -6.37 11.96 18.39
C SER A 517 -4.86 12.06 18.17
N VAL A 518 -4.22 10.93 17.86
CA VAL A 518 -2.78 10.85 17.55
C VAL A 518 -2.52 9.90 16.38
N SER A 519 -1.43 10.11 15.65
CA SER A 519 -1.00 9.24 14.56
C SER A 519 0.52 9.18 14.43
N VAL A 520 1.09 7.99 14.61
CA VAL A 520 2.50 7.68 14.33
C VAL A 520 2.72 7.56 12.82
N SER A 521 3.78 8.17 12.30
CA SER A 521 4.16 8.07 10.89
C SER A 521 4.73 6.69 10.53
N PRO A 522 4.47 6.15 9.32
CA PRO A 522 5.06 4.89 8.86
C PRO A 522 6.55 4.99 8.44
N ALA A 523 7.25 6.09 8.77
CA ALA A 523 8.66 6.26 8.42
C ALA A 523 9.55 5.21 9.12
N ALA A 524 10.28 4.42 8.33
CA ALA A 524 11.20 3.38 8.83
C ALA A 524 12.45 3.94 9.55
N GLN A 525 12.77 5.22 9.33
CA GLN A 525 13.82 5.95 10.04
C GLN A 525 13.24 7.27 10.54
N ASN A 526 13.61 7.68 11.76
CA ASN A 526 13.17 8.92 12.41
C ASN A 526 11.63 9.13 12.37
N PRO A 527 10.83 8.18 12.90
CA PRO A 527 9.39 8.33 12.95
C PRO A 527 8.95 9.60 13.69
N SER A 528 7.81 10.13 13.27
CA SER A 528 7.17 11.32 13.83
C SER A 528 5.80 10.96 14.39
N LEU A 529 5.35 11.72 15.38
CA LEU A 529 4.04 11.61 16.01
C LEU A 529 3.24 12.89 15.75
N ALA A 530 2.17 12.78 14.97
CA ALA A 530 1.17 13.83 14.89
C ALA A 530 0.17 13.71 16.04
N VAL A 531 -0.16 14.85 16.65
CA VAL A 531 -1.06 14.97 17.81
C VAL A 531 -2.08 16.06 17.51
N PHE A 532 -3.37 15.74 17.58
CA PHE A 532 -4.47 16.71 17.47
C PHE A 532 -4.96 17.10 18.86
N ILE A 533 -5.19 18.40 19.04
CA ILE A 533 -5.73 19.06 20.22
C ILE A 533 -7.01 19.77 19.79
N GLY A 534 -8.16 19.36 20.31
CA GLY A 534 -9.46 19.96 19.97
C GLY A 534 -9.69 21.34 20.60
N GLU A 535 -10.68 22.08 20.10
CA GLU A 535 -11.05 23.40 20.65
C GLU A 535 -11.48 23.30 22.13
N LYS A 536 -10.98 24.20 22.98
CA LYS A 536 -11.22 24.13 24.42
C LYS A 536 -11.14 25.49 25.10
N LYS A 537 -12.20 25.90 25.82
CA LYS A 537 -12.27 27.17 26.57
C LYS A 537 -11.90 28.43 25.75
N GLY A 538 -12.18 28.43 24.44
CA GLY A 538 -11.82 29.51 23.53
C GLY A 538 -10.39 29.46 22.97
N ALA A 539 -9.58 28.46 23.36
CA ALA A 539 -8.34 28.15 22.65
C ALA A 539 -8.67 27.39 21.34
N PRO A 540 -8.09 27.80 20.20
CA PRO A 540 -8.31 27.17 18.90
C PRO A 540 -7.63 25.79 18.80
N ALA A 541 -8.20 24.92 17.98
CA ALA A 541 -7.68 23.58 17.76
C ALA A 541 -6.29 23.62 17.14
N THR A 542 -5.44 22.65 17.45
CA THR A 542 -4.03 22.66 17.04
C THR A 542 -3.53 21.25 16.75
N VAL A 543 -2.81 21.08 15.65
CA VAL A 543 -1.97 19.91 15.40
C VAL A 543 -0.52 20.25 15.73
N ARG A 544 0.15 19.32 16.41
CA ARG A 544 1.60 19.33 16.63
C ARG A 544 2.18 18.04 16.08
N ILE A 545 3.32 18.13 15.39
CA ILE A 545 4.12 16.97 14.96
C ILE A 545 5.42 17.01 15.75
N TYR A 546 5.71 15.94 16.49
CA TYR A 546 6.94 15.75 17.26
C TYR A 546 7.78 14.65 16.59
N SER A 547 9.11 14.71 16.72
CA SER A 547 9.96 13.55 16.37
C SER A 547 9.97 12.57 17.55
N LEU A 548 9.84 11.25 17.28
CA LEU A 548 9.95 10.24 18.36
C LEU A 548 11.34 10.24 19.00
N ALA A 549 12.39 10.60 18.26
CA ALA A 549 13.77 10.67 18.77
C ALA A 549 14.00 11.85 19.74
N ALA A 550 13.05 12.77 19.86
CA ALA A 550 13.13 13.95 20.73
C ALA A 550 11.73 14.36 21.23
N LEU A 551 10.96 13.39 21.72
CA LEU A 551 9.52 13.54 21.94
C LEU A 551 9.16 14.63 22.97
N GLY A 552 9.96 14.80 24.02
CA GLY A 552 9.84 15.89 25.00
C GLY A 552 10.34 17.26 24.52
N GLY A 553 10.82 17.37 23.28
CA GLY A 553 11.29 18.61 22.67
C GLY A 553 10.16 19.50 22.14
N ALA A 554 10.55 20.60 21.49
CA ALA A 554 9.60 21.42 20.73
C ALA A 554 9.06 20.62 19.52
N PRO A 555 7.77 20.79 19.14
CA PRO A 555 7.22 20.15 17.96
C PRO A 555 7.90 20.68 16.69
N ALA A 556 8.29 19.77 15.79
CA ALA A 556 8.89 20.10 14.50
C ALA A 556 7.91 20.86 13.58
N CYS A 557 6.61 20.60 13.71
CA CYS A 557 5.55 21.37 13.05
C CYS A 557 4.43 21.68 14.06
N GLN A 558 3.91 22.91 14.06
CA GLN A 558 2.68 23.26 14.77
C GLN A 558 1.77 24.06 13.84
N LYS A 559 0.51 23.64 13.70
CA LYS A 559 -0.52 24.36 12.94
C LYS A 559 -1.79 24.51 13.77
N THR A 560 -2.36 25.71 13.76
CA THR A 560 -3.58 26.05 14.49
C THR A 560 -4.74 26.25 13.50
N PHE A 561 -5.93 25.84 13.92
CA PHE A 561 -7.16 25.78 13.15
C PHE A 561 -8.30 26.45 13.93
N TYR A 562 -9.14 27.18 13.21
CA TYR A 562 -10.41 27.68 13.72
C TYR A 562 -11.51 26.87 13.04
N LYS A 563 -12.52 26.43 13.80
CA LYS A 563 -13.53 25.44 13.38
C LYS A 563 -12.89 24.07 13.08
N ALA A 564 -12.40 23.38 14.10
CA ALA A 564 -12.03 21.97 13.99
C ALA A 564 -12.33 21.19 15.29
N ASP A 565 -13.43 20.44 15.30
CA ASP A 565 -13.83 19.58 16.43
C ASP A 565 -13.10 18.22 16.37
N LYS A 566 -12.93 17.68 15.15
CA LYS A 566 -12.34 16.37 14.87
C LYS A 566 -11.28 16.49 13.79
N ALA A 567 -10.26 15.63 13.86
CA ALA A 567 -9.26 15.52 12.82
C ALA A 567 -8.79 14.08 12.56
N THR A 568 -8.68 13.73 11.28
CA THR A 568 -8.23 12.45 10.76
C THR A 568 -6.91 12.62 10.01
N PHE A 569 -5.92 11.81 10.37
CA PHE A 569 -4.61 11.78 9.72
C PHE A 569 -4.55 10.68 8.66
N LYS A 570 -4.02 10.97 7.46
CA LYS A 570 -3.52 9.96 6.51
C LYS A 570 -2.07 10.31 6.14
N TRP A 571 -1.10 9.56 6.64
CA TRP A 571 0.31 9.69 6.24
C TRP A 571 0.55 9.15 4.83
N ASN A 572 1.56 9.66 4.12
CA ASN A 572 2.12 8.96 2.96
C ASN A 572 2.94 7.74 3.42
N ALA A 573 3.14 6.75 2.54
CA ALA A 573 3.85 5.51 2.90
C ALA A 573 5.30 5.75 3.35
N ALA A 574 5.95 6.81 2.86
CA ALA A 574 7.27 7.25 3.31
C ALA A 574 7.29 7.90 4.71
N GLY A 575 6.13 8.22 5.30
CA GLY A 575 6.00 8.93 6.58
C GLY A 575 6.55 10.36 6.61
N THR A 576 6.84 10.94 5.45
CA THR A 576 7.41 12.29 5.29
C THR A 576 6.35 13.40 5.28
N HIS A 577 5.11 13.07 4.92
CA HIS A 577 4.01 14.01 4.81
C HIS A 577 2.71 13.41 5.33
N VAL A 578 1.83 14.25 5.87
CA VAL A 578 0.50 13.86 6.36
C VAL A 578 -0.58 14.77 5.76
N LEU A 579 -1.63 14.13 5.26
CA LEU A 579 -2.91 14.78 4.96
C LEU A 579 -3.74 14.81 6.24
N LEU A 580 -4.19 15.99 6.61
CA LEU A 580 -4.99 16.26 7.80
C LEU A 580 -6.38 16.72 7.35
N PHE A 581 -7.37 15.86 7.52
CA PHE A 581 -8.77 16.21 7.31
C PHE A 581 -9.39 16.66 8.64
N THR A 582 -9.89 17.90 8.71
CA THR A 582 -10.55 18.47 9.89
C THR A 582 -12.02 18.73 9.61
N GLN A 583 -12.89 18.44 10.59
CA GLN A 583 -14.34 18.62 10.49
C GLN A 583 -14.90 19.29 11.75
N THR A 584 -15.98 20.08 11.59
CA THR A 584 -16.88 20.45 12.70
C THR A 584 -18.19 19.67 12.68
N ASP A 585 -18.81 19.52 13.85
CA ASP A 585 -20.08 18.79 14.01
C ASP A 585 -21.30 19.68 13.73
N VAL A 586 -21.23 21.00 13.98
CA VAL A 586 -22.31 21.97 13.69
C VAL A 586 -21.72 23.32 13.27
N ASP A 587 -22.28 23.93 12.21
CA ASP A 587 -21.94 25.32 11.85
C ASP A 587 -22.84 26.32 12.59
N ASN A 588 -22.24 27.14 13.46
CA ASN A 588 -22.91 28.23 14.18
C ASN A 588 -23.56 29.29 13.27
N SER A 589 -23.25 29.33 11.96
CA SER A 589 -23.96 30.19 11.00
C SER A 589 -25.33 29.66 10.58
N ASN A 590 -25.69 28.44 10.99
CA ASN A 590 -26.97 27.77 10.74
C ASN A 590 -27.28 27.53 9.24
N LYS A 591 -26.25 27.57 8.38
CA LYS A 591 -26.33 27.33 6.93
C LYS A 591 -26.01 25.89 6.52
N SER A 592 -25.23 25.17 7.33
CA SER A 592 -24.81 23.79 7.08
C SER A 592 -25.21 22.88 8.24
N TYR A 593 -26.01 21.85 7.93
CA TYR A 593 -26.30 20.74 8.86
C TYR A 593 -25.15 19.71 8.93
N TYR A 594 -24.09 19.91 8.15
CA TYR A 594 -22.94 18.99 8.02
C TYR A 594 -21.61 19.64 8.45
N GLY A 595 -21.68 20.78 9.15
CA GLY A 595 -20.50 21.53 9.61
C GLY A 595 -19.68 22.14 8.48
N GLU A 596 -18.39 22.34 8.74
CA GLU A 596 -17.37 22.75 7.77
C GLU A 596 -16.28 21.66 7.68
N THR A 597 -15.85 21.30 6.47
CA THR A 597 -14.81 20.28 6.23
C THR A 597 -13.61 20.86 5.51
N ASN A 598 -12.40 20.65 6.03
CA ASN A 598 -11.16 21.19 5.49
C ASN A 598 -10.07 20.12 5.37
N LEU A 599 -9.23 20.23 4.35
CA LEU A 599 -8.08 19.35 4.13
C LEU A 599 -6.79 20.18 4.12
N TYR A 600 -5.81 19.75 4.89
CA TYR A 600 -4.48 20.34 4.99
C TYR A 600 -3.41 19.32 4.64
N PHE A 601 -2.26 19.81 4.20
CA PHE A 601 -1.07 19.05 3.87
C PHE A 601 0.06 19.57 4.77
N LEU A 602 0.70 18.68 5.53
CA LEU A 602 1.78 19.02 6.45
C LEU A 602 3.01 18.13 6.19
N SER A 603 4.21 18.73 6.16
CA SER A 603 5.47 17.98 6.24
C SER A 603 5.75 17.53 7.67
N ALA A 604 6.28 16.33 7.85
CA ALA A 604 6.78 15.82 9.14
C ALA A 604 7.86 16.73 9.75
N LYS A 605 8.65 17.42 8.91
CA LYS A 605 9.75 18.30 9.31
C LYS A 605 9.33 19.75 9.60
N GLY A 606 8.08 20.12 9.30
CA GLY A 606 7.60 21.51 9.41
C GLY A 606 8.14 22.49 8.36
N ASP A 607 8.86 22.02 7.35
CA ASP A 607 9.40 22.85 6.25
C ASP A 607 8.36 23.20 5.17
N PHE A 608 7.15 22.64 5.25
CA PHE A 608 6.03 22.95 4.36
C PHE A 608 4.68 22.63 5.02
N ASP A 609 3.77 23.59 4.97
CA ASP A 609 2.37 23.43 5.40
C ASP A 609 1.43 24.17 4.42
N CYS A 610 0.25 23.60 4.14
CA CYS A 610 -0.70 24.18 3.18
C CYS A 610 -2.14 23.75 3.46
N ARG A 611 -3.13 24.58 3.12
CA ARG A 611 -4.54 24.18 2.99
C ARG A 611 -4.80 23.78 1.55
N VAL A 612 -5.32 22.57 1.33
CA VAL A 612 -5.71 22.13 -0.02
C VAL A 612 -6.87 23.00 -0.49
N THR A 613 -6.63 23.79 -1.54
CA THR A 613 -7.63 24.70 -2.08
C THR A 613 -8.52 23.92 -3.03
N LEU A 614 -9.82 23.87 -2.71
CA LEU A 614 -10.83 23.13 -3.44
C LEU A 614 -11.78 24.13 -4.10
N ASP A 615 -11.91 24.04 -5.42
CA ASP A 615 -12.57 25.03 -6.27
C ASP A 615 -14.09 24.81 -6.45
N LYS A 616 -14.67 23.87 -5.70
CA LYS A 616 -16.10 23.49 -5.76
C LYS A 616 -16.68 23.35 -4.36
N GLU A 617 -17.78 24.06 -4.10
CA GLU A 617 -18.46 24.02 -2.81
C GLU A 617 -19.11 22.65 -2.52
N GLY A 618 -19.07 22.26 -1.25
CA GLY A 618 -19.62 21.02 -0.70
C GLY A 618 -18.58 20.24 0.12
N PRO A 619 -18.94 19.06 0.64
CA PRO A 619 -18.08 18.27 1.51
C PRO A 619 -16.94 17.60 0.72
N ILE A 620 -15.91 17.15 1.44
CA ILE A 620 -14.94 16.18 0.92
C ILE A 620 -15.50 14.78 1.20
N HIS A 621 -15.59 13.93 0.17
CA HIS A 621 -16.15 12.58 0.29
C HIS A 621 -15.07 11.55 0.62
N ASP A 622 -13.92 11.64 -0.07
CA ASP A 622 -12.77 10.79 0.16
C ASP A 622 -11.48 11.48 -0.34
N PHE A 623 -10.34 11.05 0.18
CA PHE A 623 -9.01 11.53 -0.18
C PHE A 623 -7.99 10.43 0.11
N THR A 624 -7.04 10.19 -0.79
CA THR A 624 -6.05 9.12 -0.59
C THR A 624 -4.69 9.43 -1.20
N TRP A 625 -3.63 8.94 -0.58
CA TRP A 625 -2.28 9.00 -1.12
C TRP A 625 -2.09 7.95 -2.22
N SER A 626 -1.31 8.30 -3.23
CA SER A 626 -0.70 7.32 -4.11
C SER A 626 0.41 6.57 -3.35
N PRO A 627 0.52 5.23 -3.45
CA PRO A 627 1.56 4.47 -2.76
C PRO A 627 2.98 4.98 -3.00
N ASN A 628 3.25 5.55 -4.18
CA ASN A 628 4.50 6.22 -4.53
C ASN A 628 4.88 7.42 -3.62
N SER A 629 3.98 7.86 -2.73
CA SER A 629 4.15 8.95 -1.76
C SER A 629 4.42 10.34 -2.35
N LYS A 630 4.27 10.52 -3.67
CA LYS A 630 4.56 11.75 -4.43
C LYS A 630 3.31 12.54 -4.85
N GLU A 631 2.13 11.97 -4.67
CA GLU A 631 0.86 12.58 -5.09
C GLU A 631 -0.30 12.02 -4.27
N PHE A 632 -1.43 12.72 -4.28
CA PHE A 632 -2.67 12.30 -3.64
C PHE A 632 -3.89 12.72 -4.48
N GLY A 633 -5.00 12.01 -4.34
CA GLY A 633 -6.26 12.34 -4.98
C GLY A 633 -7.33 12.74 -3.96
N VAL A 634 -8.24 13.64 -4.35
CA VAL A 634 -9.33 14.14 -3.50
C VAL A 634 -10.64 14.16 -4.30
N ILE A 635 -11.73 13.68 -3.71
CA ILE A 635 -13.11 13.82 -4.22
C ILE A 635 -13.89 14.79 -3.33
N TYR A 636 -14.45 15.85 -3.92
CA TYR A 636 -15.07 16.94 -3.17
C TYR A 636 -16.21 17.65 -3.90
N GLY A 637 -16.97 18.43 -3.14
CA GLY A 637 -18.10 19.23 -3.60
C GLY A 637 -19.43 18.46 -3.65
N TYR A 638 -20.53 19.18 -3.85
CA TYR A 638 -21.85 18.56 -3.97
C TYR A 638 -21.93 17.62 -5.19
N ILE A 639 -22.64 16.49 -5.01
CA ILE A 639 -22.80 15.45 -6.03
C ILE A 639 -23.56 16.01 -7.25
N PRO A 640 -23.09 15.82 -8.50
CA PRO A 640 -21.91 15.05 -8.92
C PRO A 640 -20.58 15.68 -8.47
N ALA A 641 -19.81 14.95 -7.67
CA ALA A 641 -18.60 15.45 -7.01
C ALA A 641 -17.42 15.54 -7.99
N LYS A 642 -16.50 16.45 -7.71
CA LYS A 642 -15.29 16.70 -8.51
C LYS A 642 -14.13 15.85 -7.98
N ALA A 643 -13.30 15.30 -8.87
CA ALA A 643 -12.10 14.54 -8.51
C ALA A 643 -10.83 15.16 -9.11
N VAL A 644 -9.84 15.44 -8.26
CA VAL A 644 -8.56 16.07 -8.66
C VAL A 644 -7.38 15.35 -8.03
N LEU A 645 -6.30 15.21 -8.81
CA LEU A 645 -5.00 14.73 -8.33
C LEU A 645 -4.08 15.92 -8.02
N PHE A 646 -3.31 15.84 -6.94
CA PHE A 646 -2.39 16.88 -6.45
C PHE A 646 -0.99 16.32 -6.18
N ASP A 647 0.05 17.12 -6.38
CA ASP A 647 1.44 16.75 -6.08
C ASP A 647 1.86 17.07 -4.62
N GLN A 648 3.10 16.76 -4.25
CA GLN A 648 3.68 17.10 -2.93
C GLN A 648 3.74 18.61 -2.61
N ARG A 649 3.41 19.48 -3.57
CA ARG A 649 3.30 20.95 -3.38
C ARG A 649 1.85 21.42 -3.49
N VAL A 650 0.88 20.50 -3.44
CA VAL A 650 -0.57 20.78 -3.46
C VAL A 650 -1.00 21.47 -4.78
N ARG A 651 -0.24 21.26 -5.87
CA ARG A 651 -0.58 21.75 -7.20
C ARG A 651 -1.45 20.71 -7.92
N PRO A 652 -2.57 21.09 -8.55
CA PRO A 652 -3.40 20.16 -9.29
C PRO A 652 -2.65 19.63 -10.52
N ILE A 653 -2.55 18.31 -10.64
CA ILE A 653 -1.92 17.61 -11.76
C ILE A 653 -2.96 17.26 -12.85
N HIS A 654 -4.16 16.85 -12.42
CA HIS A 654 -5.26 16.52 -13.33
C HIS A 654 -6.61 16.67 -12.62
N ASP A 655 -7.62 17.06 -13.40
CA ASP A 655 -9.01 17.23 -13.01
C ASP A 655 -9.87 16.31 -13.88
N PHE A 656 -10.50 15.31 -13.27
CA PHE A 656 -11.33 14.33 -13.98
C PHE A 656 -12.74 14.87 -14.30
N GLY A 657 -13.09 16.07 -13.83
CA GLY A 657 -14.42 16.65 -13.93
C GLY A 657 -15.36 16.25 -12.79
N SER A 658 -16.66 16.55 -12.95
CA SER A 658 -17.71 16.26 -11.96
C SER A 658 -18.54 15.03 -12.33
N HIS A 659 -18.55 14.00 -11.49
CA HIS A 659 -19.18 12.69 -11.72
C HIS A 659 -19.98 12.22 -10.49
N PRO A 660 -20.90 11.24 -10.61
CA PRO A 660 -21.59 10.65 -9.46
C PRO A 660 -20.66 9.67 -8.70
N ILE A 661 -19.61 10.21 -8.08
CA ILE A 661 -18.54 9.49 -7.37
C ILE A 661 -18.34 9.98 -5.93
N ASN A 662 -17.84 9.12 -5.06
CA ASN A 662 -17.55 9.40 -3.64
C ASN A 662 -16.38 8.58 -3.06
N PHE A 663 -15.68 7.76 -3.86
CA PHE A 663 -14.56 6.91 -3.44
C PHE A 663 -13.40 6.97 -4.44
N ILE A 664 -12.16 7.03 -3.95
CA ILE A 664 -10.94 7.06 -4.77
C ILE A 664 -9.89 6.07 -4.27
N SER A 665 -9.30 5.27 -5.17
CA SER A 665 -8.28 4.29 -4.78
C SER A 665 -7.24 4.04 -5.87
N TYR A 666 -5.95 4.22 -5.53
CA TYR A 666 -4.83 3.81 -6.38
C TYR A 666 -4.59 2.31 -6.24
N ASN A 667 -4.15 1.65 -7.32
CA ASN A 667 -3.60 0.30 -7.20
C ASN A 667 -2.21 0.33 -6.52
N PRO A 668 -1.72 -0.79 -5.94
CA PRO A 668 -0.48 -0.82 -5.15
C PRO A 668 0.75 -0.27 -5.88
N GLN A 669 0.87 -0.50 -7.19
CA GLN A 669 1.96 0.03 -8.02
C GLN A 669 1.79 1.49 -8.45
N SER A 670 0.76 2.20 -7.97
CA SER A 670 0.48 3.62 -8.32
C SER A 670 0.20 3.88 -9.81
N ARG A 671 -0.05 2.84 -10.61
CA ARG A 671 -0.26 2.94 -12.07
C ARG A 671 -1.72 3.14 -12.46
N LEU A 672 -2.67 2.67 -11.66
CA LEU A 672 -4.09 2.80 -11.92
C LEU A 672 -4.80 3.60 -10.81
N VAL A 673 -5.81 4.38 -11.19
CA VAL A 673 -6.69 5.10 -10.27
C VAL A 673 -8.13 4.67 -10.53
N ALA A 674 -8.81 4.13 -9.53
CA ALA A 674 -10.24 3.89 -9.56
C ALA A 674 -10.99 5.08 -8.93
N LEU A 675 -12.00 5.58 -9.64
CA LEU A 675 -12.99 6.55 -9.14
C LEU A 675 -14.36 5.86 -9.13
N ALA A 676 -15.03 5.80 -7.97
CA ALA A 676 -16.27 5.04 -7.82
C ALA A 676 -17.37 5.82 -7.11
N GLY A 677 -18.62 5.46 -7.41
CA GLY A 677 -19.82 5.93 -6.71
C GLY A 677 -20.53 4.80 -5.98
N PHE A 678 -20.32 4.69 -4.66
CA PHE A 678 -20.88 3.61 -3.81
C PHE A 678 -21.99 4.08 -2.86
N GLY A 679 -22.77 3.13 -2.34
CA GLY A 679 -23.91 3.41 -1.45
C GLY A 679 -25.14 3.88 -2.22
N ASN A 680 -25.52 5.15 -2.06
CA ASN A 680 -26.71 5.73 -2.72
C ASN A 680 -26.45 6.14 -4.19
N LEU A 681 -25.38 5.63 -4.78
CA LEU A 681 -24.90 5.92 -6.14
C LEU A 681 -24.88 4.61 -6.94
N ALA A 682 -24.81 4.71 -8.27
CA ALA A 682 -25.08 3.59 -9.17
C ALA A 682 -24.10 2.39 -9.09
N GLY A 683 -23.01 2.47 -8.32
CA GLY A 683 -22.00 1.41 -8.22
C GLY A 683 -20.99 1.40 -9.38
N LYS A 684 -20.98 2.44 -10.22
CA LYS A 684 -20.02 2.55 -11.32
C LYS A 684 -18.63 2.87 -10.80
N ILE A 685 -17.64 2.24 -11.42
CA ILE A 685 -16.21 2.39 -11.14
C ILE A 685 -15.51 2.70 -12.46
N ASP A 686 -15.01 3.92 -12.63
CA ASP A 686 -14.13 4.29 -13.74
C ASP A 686 -12.67 4.05 -13.34
N ILE A 687 -11.92 3.31 -14.15
CA ILE A 687 -10.47 3.07 -13.94
C ILE A 687 -9.67 3.88 -14.96
N TYR A 688 -8.69 4.64 -14.49
CA TYR A 688 -7.79 5.48 -15.30
C TYR A 688 -6.35 5.00 -15.20
N ASP A 689 -5.60 5.05 -16.31
CA ASP A 689 -4.14 4.86 -16.31
C ASP A 689 -3.49 6.16 -15.84
N ARG A 690 -2.78 6.11 -14.71
CA ARG A 690 -2.16 7.29 -14.11
C ARG A 690 -1.12 7.95 -15.01
N ARG A 691 -0.43 7.20 -15.87
CA ARG A 691 0.64 7.70 -16.75
C ARG A 691 0.07 8.51 -17.92
N THR A 692 -1.02 8.05 -18.52
CA THR A 692 -1.64 8.70 -19.70
C THR A 692 -2.84 9.58 -19.36
N LEU A 693 -3.39 9.44 -18.15
CA LEU A 693 -4.65 10.03 -17.68
C LEU A 693 -5.88 9.62 -18.52
N ALA A 694 -5.74 8.64 -19.42
CA ALA A 694 -6.83 8.08 -20.18
C ALA A 694 -7.66 7.12 -19.32
N LYS A 695 -8.98 7.10 -19.53
CA LYS A 695 -9.85 6.07 -18.96
C LYS A 695 -9.57 4.73 -19.64
N VAL A 696 -9.26 3.72 -18.84
CA VAL A 696 -9.05 2.32 -19.25
C VAL A 696 -10.39 1.63 -19.49
N THR A 697 -11.31 1.76 -18.52
CA THR A 697 -12.58 1.01 -18.52
C THR A 697 -13.60 1.62 -17.56
N THR A 698 -14.84 1.14 -17.65
CA THR A 698 -15.92 1.39 -16.68
C THR A 698 -16.52 0.07 -16.26
N ILE A 699 -16.45 -0.24 -14.96
CA ILE A 699 -17.09 -1.40 -14.33
C ILE A 699 -18.43 -0.97 -13.74
N ASP A 700 -19.44 -1.83 -13.81
CA ASP A 700 -20.76 -1.63 -13.18
C ASP A 700 -20.91 -2.60 -12.00
N ALA A 701 -20.65 -2.10 -10.79
CA ALA A 701 -20.65 -2.87 -9.54
C ALA A 701 -21.71 -2.31 -8.55
N PRO A 702 -23.01 -2.42 -8.88
CA PRO A 702 -24.10 -1.96 -8.02
C PRO A 702 -24.07 -2.66 -6.66
N ASN A 703 -24.68 -2.03 -5.66
CA ASN A 703 -24.79 -2.51 -4.28
C ASN A 703 -23.46 -2.66 -3.50
N THR A 704 -22.31 -2.36 -4.12
CA THR A 704 -20.98 -2.40 -3.50
C THR A 704 -20.89 -1.53 -2.24
N THR A 705 -20.39 -2.15 -1.16
CA THR A 705 -20.17 -1.53 0.15
C THR A 705 -18.70 -1.50 0.58
N TRP A 706 -17.88 -2.36 -0.04
CA TRP A 706 -16.45 -2.53 0.21
C TRP A 706 -15.73 -2.73 -1.12
N CYS A 707 -14.57 -2.10 -1.29
CA CYS A 707 -13.78 -2.17 -2.52
C CYS A 707 -12.28 -2.16 -2.20
N GLN A 708 -11.52 -3.11 -2.77
CA GLN A 708 -10.09 -3.28 -2.51
C GLN A 708 -9.36 -3.80 -3.75
N TRP A 709 -8.29 -3.12 -4.18
CA TRP A 709 -7.35 -3.66 -5.17
C TRP A 709 -6.65 -4.92 -4.64
N SER A 710 -6.39 -5.90 -5.52
CA SER A 710 -5.54 -7.04 -5.20
C SER A 710 -4.10 -6.57 -4.92
N PRO A 711 -3.27 -7.37 -4.20
CA PRO A 711 -1.88 -7.01 -3.94
C PRO A 711 -1.09 -6.79 -5.23
N CYS A 712 -1.31 -7.65 -6.24
CA CYS A 712 -0.73 -7.51 -7.57
C CYS A 712 -1.32 -6.36 -8.40
N GLY A 713 -2.34 -5.65 -7.92
CA GLY A 713 -2.95 -4.48 -8.56
C GLY A 713 -3.70 -4.74 -9.88
N ARG A 714 -3.73 -6.00 -10.36
CA ARG A 714 -4.39 -6.41 -11.63
C ARG A 714 -5.89 -6.70 -11.45
N PHE A 715 -6.37 -6.90 -10.22
CA PHE A 715 -7.77 -7.18 -9.92
C PHE A 715 -8.35 -6.19 -8.90
N LEU A 716 -9.66 -6.00 -8.97
CA LEU A 716 -10.44 -5.18 -8.05
C LEU A 716 -11.51 -6.06 -7.41
N LEU A 717 -11.46 -6.24 -6.09
CA LEU A 717 -12.50 -6.90 -5.32
C LEU A 717 -13.56 -5.87 -4.94
N THR A 718 -14.81 -6.17 -5.24
CA THR A 718 -15.99 -5.42 -4.79
C THR A 718 -16.90 -6.35 -4.01
N ALA A 719 -17.43 -5.91 -2.87
CA ALA A 719 -18.28 -6.75 -2.03
C ALA A 719 -19.42 -6.00 -1.35
N THR A 720 -20.47 -6.77 -1.06
CA THR A 720 -21.70 -6.30 -0.43
C THR A 720 -21.81 -6.92 0.96
N LEU A 721 -21.70 -6.09 2.00
CA LEU A 721 -21.51 -6.51 3.38
C LEU A 721 -22.74 -6.19 4.25
N SER A 722 -23.18 -7.19 4.99
CA SER A 722 -24.11 -7.07 6.09
C SER A 722 -23.43 -6.45 7.31
N PRO A 723 -24.16 -5.67 8.15
CA PRO A 723 -25.59 -5.38 8.05
C PRO A 723 -25.93 -4.19 7.14
N ARG A 724 -24.95 -3.54 6.50
CA ARG A 724 -25.16 -2.30 5.70
C ARG A 724 -26.08 -2.53 4.50
N LEU A 725 -25.94 -3.67 3.83
CA LEU A 725 -26.90 -4.16 2.84
C LEU A 725 -27.07 -5.68 2.96
N ARG A 726 -28.28 -6.15 2.64
CA ARG A 726 -28.78 -7.54 2.80
C ARG A 726 -29.35 -8.09 1.48
N VAL A 727 -28.89 -7.57 0.36
CA VAL A 727 -29.31 -7.90 -1.02
C VAL A 727 -28.03 -7.93 -1.86
N ASP A 728 -27.87 -8.95 -2.71
CA ASP A 728 -26.64 -9.22 -3.50
C ASP A 728 -25.36 -9.34 -2.65
N ASN A 729 -25.48 -9.89 -1.43
CA ASN A 729 -24.35 -10.15 -0.55
C ASN A 729 -23.40 -11.21 -1.14
N GLY A 730 -22.10 -10.94 -1.01
CA GLY A 730 -21.06 -11.70 -1.69
C GLY A 730 -19.88 -10.86 -2.16
N VAL A 731 -19.01 -11.52 -2.91
CA VAL A 731 -17.75 -11.04 -3.47
C VAL A 731 -17.83 -11.10 -5.00
N LYS A 732 -17.35 -10.06 -5.69
CA LYS A 732 -17.15 -10.00 -7.14
C LYS A 732 -15.73 -9.51 -7.42
N ILE A 733 -14.97 -10.22 -8.24
CA ILE A 733 -13.58 -9.90 -8.57
C ILE A 733 -13.50 -9.55 -10.05
N TRP A 734 -13.12 -8.31 -10.34
CA TRP A 734 -12.99 -7.76 -11.69
C TRP A 734 -11.52 -7.66 -12.08
N HIS A 735 -11.19 -7.87 -13.36
CA HIS A 735 -9.87 -7.50 -13.88
C HIS A 735 -9.80 -5.99 -14.12
N CYS A 736 -8.61 -5.39 -14.01
CA CYS A 736 -8.39 -3.95 -14.15
C CYS A 736 -8.78 -3.35 -15.53
N THR A 737 -8.99 -4.19 -16.55
CA THR A 737 -9.50 -3.78 -17.87
C THR A 737 -11.02 -3.87 -18.02
N GLY A 738 -11.75 -4.37 -17.01
CA GLY A 738 -13.22 -4.38 -16.96
C GLY A 738 -13.91 -5.74 -16.80
N PRO A 739 -13.42 -6.86 -17.37
CA PRO A 739 -14.11 -8.15 -17.26
C PRO A 739 -14.30 -8.64 -15.82
N LEU A 740 -15.49 -9.18 -15.53
CA LEU A 740 -15.77 -9.91 -14.30
C LEU A 740 -15.11 -11.29 -14.38
N ILE A 741 -14.27 -11.63 -13.40
CA ILE A 741 -13.46 -12.85 -13.40
C ILE A 741 -14.02 -13.90 -12.44
N HIS A 742 -14.51 -13.51 -11.26
CA HIS A 742 -15.03 -14.44 -10.26
C HIS A 742 -16.18 -13.84 -9.44
N VAL A 743 -17.09 -14.70 -8.99
CA VAL A 743 -18.23 -14.38 -8.10
C VAL A 743 -18.36 -15.44 -6.99
N GLN A 744 -18.56 -14.99 -5.75
CA GLN A 744 -19.00 -15.82 -4.63
C GLN A 744 -20.20 -15.15 -3.96
N LEU A 745 -21.36 -15.81 -3.92
CA LEU A 745 -22.57 -15.31 -3.25
C LEU A 745 -22.69 -15.89 -1.84
N GLU A 746 -23.06 -15.07 -0.86
CA GLU A 746 -23.16 -15.43 0.57
C GLU A 746 -24.35 -14.67 1.18
N GLU A 747 -25.26 -15.36 1.89
CA GLU A 747 -26.50 -14.74 2.43
C GLU A 747 -26.24 -13.54 3.35
N GLU A 748 -25.29 -13.66 4.28
CA GLU A 748 -24.82 -12.57 5.15
C GLU A 748 -23.29 -12.59 5.20
N LEU A 749 -22.64 -11.96 4.22
CA LEU A 749 -21.19 -11.68 4.24
C LEU A 749 -20.90 -10.49 5.18
N TYR A 750 -19.93 -10.59 6.08
CA TYR A 750 -19.58 -9.55 7.06
C TYR A 750 -18.21 -8.90 6.85
N GLN A 751 -17.20 -9.68 6.46
CA GLN A 751 -15.83 -9.20 6.22
C GLN A 751 -15.22 -9.92 5.02
N VAL A 752 -14.46 -9.19 4.20
CA VAL A 752 -13.66 -9.73 3.09
C VAL A 752 -12.40 -8.89 2.90
N SER A 753 -11.26 -9.53 2.64
CA SER A 753 -10.02 -8.84 2.30
C SER A 753 -9.07 -9.78 1.56
N TRP A 754 -8.30 -9.22 0.62
CA TRP A 754 -7.12 -9.92 0.09
C TRP A 754 -6.10 -10.21 1.20
N GLN A 755 -5.34 -11.29 1.07
CA GLN A 755 -4.08 -11.47 1.79
C GLN A 755 -3.14 -10.31 1.41
N PRO A 756 -2.58 -9.54 2.36
CA PRO A 756 -1.58 -8.52 2.07
C PRO A 756 -0.31 -9.10 1.43
N ILE A 757 0.47 -8.25 0.77
CA ILE A 757 1.86 -8.55 0.37
C ILE A 757 2.70 -7.33 0.73
N THR A 758 3.93 -7.57 1.18
CA THR A 758 4.86 -6.51 1.59
C THR A 758 5.07 -5.47 0.48
N ALA A 759 4.95 -4.19 0.83
CA ALA A 759 5.10 -3.09 -0.13
C ALA A 759 6.50 -3.13 -0.80
N GLY A 760 6.53 -3.20 -2.12
CA GLY A 760 7.77 -3.28 -2.90
C GLY A 760 8.32 -4.68 -3.15
N THR A 761 7.59 -5.76 -2.80
CA THR A 761 7.86 -7.12 -3.32
C THR A 761 6.86 -7.55 -4.42
N VAL A 762 5.93 -6.68 -4.78
CA VAL A 762 4.98 -6.87 -5.89
C VAL A 762 5.59 -6.32 -7.18
N GLU A 763 5.44 -7.04 -8.28
CA GLU A 763 5.99 -6.61 -9.57
C GLU A 763 5.36 -5.32 -10.11
N PRO A 764 6.14 -4.43 -10.77
CA PRO A 764 5.63 -3.25 -11.45
C PRO A 764 4.54 -3.55 -12.50
N PHE A 765 3.76 -2.53 -12.84
CA PHE A 765 2.97 -2.56 -14.07
C PHE A 765 3.85 -2.16 -15.25
N GLY A 766 4.09 -3.11 -16.15
CA GLY A 766 4.81 -2.89 -17.39
C GLY A 766 4.16 -1.85 -18.32
N GLN A 767 4.79 -1.57 -19.46
CA GLN A 767 4.34 -0.50 -20.35
C GLN A 767 2.87 -0.64 -20.79
N SER A 768 2.46 -1.84 -21.21
CA SER A 768 1.08 -2.22 -21.52
C SER A 768 0.35 -2.76 -20.28
N LEU A 769 -0.97 -2.59 -20.23
CA LEU A 769 -1.79 -3.27 -19.23
C LEU A 769 -1.83 -4.79 -19.51
N PRO A 770 -1.93 -5.64 -18.48
CA PRO A 770 -2.07 -7.08 -18.65
C PRO A 770 -3.36 -7.45 -19.41
N VAL A 771 -3.33 -8.58 -20.12
CA VAL A 771 -4.53 -9.16 -20.73
C VAL A 771 -5.39 -9.78 -19.62
N ALA A 772 -6.72 -9.63 -19.73
CA ALA A 772 -7.63 -10.24 -18.76
C ALA A 772 -7.59 -11.78 -18.86
N PRO A 773 -7.56 -12.52 -17.73
CA PRO A 773 -7.69 -13.97 -17.73
C PRO A 773 -9.11 -14.38 -18.14
N ALA A 774 -9.30 -15.68 -18.43
CA ALA A 774 -10.62 -16.24 -18.63
C ALA A 774 -11.46 -16.14 -17.33
N PRO A 775 -12.76 -15.78 -17.41
CA PRO A 775 -13.65 -15.83 -16.24
C PRO A 775 -13.83 -17.24 -15.70
N THR A 776 -13.93 -17.39 -14.39
CA THR A 776 -14.23 -18.67 -13.73
C THR A 776 -15.69 -19.05 -13.92
N SER A 777 -15.99 -20.35 -13.84
CA SER A 777 -17.36 -20.90 -13.97
C SER A 777 -18.40 -20.23 -13.07
N SER A 778 -18.01 -19.72 -11.90
CA SER A 778 -18.88 -18.98 -10.98
C SER A 778 -19.48 -17.70 -11.56
N VAL A 779 -18.89 -17.09 -12.60
CA VAL A 779 -19.46 -15.91 -13.27
C VAL A 779 -20.79 -16.24 -13.97
N ALA A 780 -21.03 -17.50 -14.33
CA ALA A 780 -22.32 -17.96 -14.84
C ALA A 780 -23.46 -17.88 -13.80
N LEU A 781 -23.16 -17.76 -12.50
CA LEU A 781 -24.17 -17.55 -11.44
C LEU A 781 -24.85 -16.17 -11.55
N LEU A 782 -24.24 -15.21 -12.26
CA LEU A 782 -24.84 -13.90 -12.58
C LEU A 782 -25.36 -13.82 -14.03
N ALA A 783 -25.36 -14.93 -14.78
CA ALA A 783 -25.98 -14.95 -16.10
C ALA A 783 -27.50 -14.69 -15.94
N PRO A 784 -28.11 -13.82 -16.77
CA PRO A 784 -29.53 -13.54 -16.64
C PRO A 784 -30.34 -14.82 -16.90
N ALA A 785 -31.17 -15.19 -15.92
CA ALA A 785 -32.16 -16.24 -16.11
C ALA A 785 -33.00 -15.93 -17.37
N LYS A 786 -33.35 -16.97 -18.15
CA LYS A 786 -34.20 -16.83 -19.35
C LYS A 786 -35.38 -15.91 -19.03
N PRO A 787 -35.64 -14.85 -19.81
CA PRO A 787 -36.60 -13.82 -19.44
C PRO A 787 -38.00 -14.42 -19.30
N ALA A 788 -38.43 -14.61 -18.07
CA ALA A 788 -39.82 -14.87 -17.75
C ALA A 788 -40.64 -13.67 -18.25
N ALA A 789 -41.74 -13.92 -18.97
CA ALA A 789 -42.51 -12.87 -19.64
C ALA A 789 -42.90 -11.77 -18.65
N ALA A 790 -42.39 -10.55 -18.88
CA ALA A 790 -42.47 -9.47 -17.93
C ALA A 790 -43.93 -9.02 -17.75
N LYS A 791 -44.52 -9.36 -16.60
CA LYS A 791 -45.75 -8.70 -16.14
C LYS A 791 -45.41 -7.23 -15.88
N PRO A 792 -46.23 -6.26 -16.33
CA PRO A 792 -45.93 -4.84 -16.17
C PRO A 792 -45.82 -4.47 -14.69
N ALA A 793 -44.75 -3.78 -14.33
CA ALA A 793 -44.45 -3.40 -12.95
C ALA A 793 -45.38 -2.27 -12.49
N GLY A 794 -46.47 -2.62 -11.80
CA GLY A 794 -47.35 -1.65 -11.16
C GLY A 794 -46.61 -0.84 -10.07
N ALA A 795 -46.85 0.47 -10.03
CA ALA A 795 -46.17 1.37 -9.10
C ALA A 795 -46.37 0.99 -7.63
N TYR A 796 -45.31 1.14 -6.82
CA TYR A 796 -45.30 0.78 -5.40
C TYR A 796 -46.38 1.55 -4.60
N ARG A 797 -47.32 0.83 -4.00
CA ARG A 797 -48.33 1.37 -3.09
C ARG A 797 -47.92 1.17 -1.62
N PRO A 798 -47.79 2.24 -0.82
CA PRO A 798 -47.62 2.14 0.63
C PRO A 798 -48.74 1.30 1.29
N PRO A 799 -48.48 0.65 2.45
CA PRO A 799 -49.42 -0.30 3.06
C PRO A 799 -50.85 0.25 3.26
N GLY A 800 -50.98 1.48 3.74
CA GLY A 800 -52.28 2.15 3.98
C GLY A 800 -53.01 2.68 2.74
N ALA A 801 -52.52 2.42 1.52
CA ALA A 801 -53.11 2.90 0.25
C ALA A 801 -53.52 1.75 -0.70
N ARG A 802 -53.63 0.52 -0.18
CA ARG A 802 -54.16 -0.64 -0.90
C ARG A 802 -55.69 -0.63 -0.81
N GLY A 803 -56.38 -0.86 -1.92
CA GLY A 803 -57.86 -0.90 -2.00
C GLY A 803 -58.56 0.39 -2.44
N LEU A 804 -57.89 1.55 -2.43
CA LEU A 804 -58.49 2.82 -2.89
C LEU A 804 -58.13 3.17 -4.35
N ALA A 805 -59.03 3.87 -5.04
CA ALA A 805 -58.83 4.35 -6.41
C ALA A 805 -57.75 5.45 -6.49
N THR A 806 -56.98 5.47 -7.58
CA THR A 806 -55.89 6.43 -7.78
C THR A 806 -56.43 7.83 -8.12
N PRO A 807 -56.08 8.90 -7.37
CA PRO A 807 -56.45 10.26 -7.74
C PRO A 807 -55.84 10.69 -9.08
N SER A 808 -56.55 11.50 -9.86
CA SER A 808 -56.14 11.93 -11.21
C SER A 808 -54.81 12.70 -11.27
N ILE A 809 -54.38 13.31 -10.16
CA ILE A 809 -53.11 14.03 -10.04
C ILE A 809 -51.88 13.09 -9.95
N PHE A 810 -52.10 11.78 -9.79
CA PHE A 810 -51.05 10.74 -9.78
C PHE A 810 -51.14 9.78 -10.98
N LYS A 811 -51.99 10.07 -11.97
CA LYS A 811 -52.02 9.40 -13.27
C LYS A 811 -51.11 10.12 -14.25
N ARG A 812 -50.54 9.39 -15.21
CA ARG A 812 -49.93 10.00 -16.39
C ARG A 812 -51.01 10.44 -17.40
N GLU A 813 -50.66 11.35 -18.30
CA GLU A 813 -51.58 11.89 -19.32
C GLU A 813 -52.14 10.79 -20.24
N ASP A 814 -51.34 9.76 -20.57
CA ASP A 814 -51.74 8.57 -21.34
C ASP A 814 -52.71 7.62 -20.59
N GLU A 815 -52.84 7.77 -19.27
CA GLU A 815 -53.84 7.06 -18.44
C GLU A 815 -55.03 7.95 -18.02
N GLY A 816 -55.15 9.16 -18.59
CA GLY A 816 -56.18 10.14 -18.22
C GLY A 816 -55.85 10.95 -16.96
N GLY A 817 -54.57 11.26 -16.75
CA GLY A 817 -54.11 12.31 -15.82
C GLY A 817 -54.38 13.72 -16.37
N ALA A 818 -54.31 14.73 -15.50
CA ALA A 818 -54.51 16.12 -15.89
C ALA A 818 -53.26 16.72 -16.57
N ALA A 819 -53.44 17.40 -17.70
CA ALA A 819 -52.33 17.89 -18.53
C ALA A 819 -51.54 19.04 -17.88
N TYR A 820 -50.20 18.97 -17.96
CA TYR A 820 -49.32 19.99 -17.36
C TYR A 820 -48.98 21.13 -18.32
N VAL A 821 -49.72 22.24 -18.23
CA VAL A 821 -49.46 23.44 -19.03
C VAL A 821 -48.37 24.30 -18.38
N SER A 822 -47.19 24.35 -18.99
CA SER A 822 -46.10 25.25 -18.60
C SER A 822 -45.94 26.41 -19.59
N SER A 823 -46.12 27.64 -19.11
CA SER A 823 -45.91 28.85 -19.91
C SER A 823 -44.43 29.27 -19.92
N ASN A 824 -43.73 28.94 -21.02
CA ASN A 824 -42.46 29.46 -21.56
C ASN A 824 -41.53 30.25 -20.59
N GLY A 825 -40.27 29.88 -20.33
CA GLY A 825 -39.42 28.83 -20.94
C GLY A 825 -38.72 29.28 -22.22
N THR A 826 -37.37 29.20 -22.26
CA THR A 826 -36.58 29.24 -23.51
C THR A 826 -35.16 28.67 -23.32
N THR A 827 -35.05 27.35 -23.35
CA THR A 827 -33.84 26.67 -23.85
C THR A 827 -33.85 26.69 -25.37
N ASN A 828 -32.70 26.56 -26.04
CA ASN A 828 -32.65 25.74 -27.26
C ASN A 828 -31.25 25.30 -27.70
N HIS A 829 -31.22 24.15 -28.41
CA HIS A 829 -30.03 23.60 -29.08
C HIS A 829 -29.82 24.25 -30.48
N PRO A 830 -28.62 24.13 -31.09
CA PRO A 830 -28.34 24.65 -32.43
C PRO A 830 -28.64 23.66 -33.57
N GLN A 831 -28.55 24.20 -34.80
CA GLN A 831 -28.55 23.58 -36.15
C GLN A 831 -29.90 23.43 -36.87
N PRO A 832 -29.98 23.70 -38.19
CA PRO A 832 -29.17 24.64 -39.00
C PRO A 832 -30.01 25.58 -39.90
N TYR A 833 -29.31 26.44 -40.68
CA TYR A 833 -29.77 27.16 -41.87
C TYR A 833 -30.54 28.52 -41.73
N ARG A 834 -29.76 29.61 -41.89
CA ARG A 834 -29.93 30.85 -42.72
C ARG A 834 -31.31 31.22 -43.37
N PRO A 835 -31.56 32.51 -43.74
CA PRO A 835 -30.80 33.78 -43.47
C PRO A 835 -31.64 35.05 -43.11
N ASN A 836 -30.93 36.13 -42.74
CA ASN A 836 -31.25 37.57 -42.88
C ASN A 836 -32.51 38.20 -42.22
N GLY A 837 -32.29 39.26 -41.41
CA GLY A 837 -33.32 40.26 -41.05
C GLY A 837 -32.85 41.31 -40.02
N ARG A 838 -32.59 42.56 -40.45
CA ARG A 838 -32.30 43.73 -39.57
C ARG A 838 -33.53 44.02 -38.68
N GLY A 839 -33.47 44.34 -37.39
CA GLY A 839 -32.79 45.47 -36.71
C GLY A 839 -33.89 46.37 -36.05
N GLY A 840 -33.68 47.24 -35.06
CA GLY A 840 -32.56 47.61 -34.19
C GLY A 840 -32.94 48.85 -33.34
N GLY A 841 -32.22 49.18 -32.26
CA GLY A 841 -32.41 50.44 -31.48
C GLY A 841 -32.09 50.34 -29.96
N PRO A 842 -31.70 51.42 -29.25
CA PRO A 842 -30.99 51.29 -27.96
C PRO A 842 -31.60 52.04 -26.73
N ARG A 843 -30.92 51.85 -25.57
CA ARG A 843 -31.25 52.28 -24.18
C ARG A 843 -31.28 53.80 -23.93
N HIS A 844 -32.02 54.21 -22.89
CA HIS A 844 -31.53 55.17 -21.85
C HIS A 844 -32.16 54.89 -20.46
N VAL A 845 -31.75 55.62 -19.40
CA VAL A 845 -32.07 55.35 -17.98
C VAL A 845 -32.24 56.68 -17.19
N PRO A 846 -33.28 56.85 -16.34
CA PRO A 846 -33.43 58.01 -15.44
C PRO A 846 -33.07 57.72 -13.95
N GLY A 847 -32.67 58.76 -13.21
CA GLY A 847 -32.66 58.83 -11.74
C GLY A 847 -33.75 59.78 -11.20
N ALA A 848 -33.76 60.29 -9.96
CA ALA A 848 -32.86 60.13 -8.79
C ALA A 848 -33.57 60.62 -7.49
N GLY A 849 -33.02 60.35 -6.29
CA GLY A 849 -33.50 60.90 -5.00
C GLY A 849 -32.82 60.30 -3.74
N SER A 850 -32.65 61.07 -2.65
CA SER A 850 -31.88 60.71 -1.42
C SER A 850 -32.08 61.78 -0.30
N PRO A 851 -31.62 61.64 0.97
CA PRO A 851 -31.65 60.48 1.90
C PRO A 851 -32.04 60.82 3.39
N ALA A 852 -32.29 59.79 4.24
CA ALA A 852 -32.38 59.82 5.74
C ALA A 852 -33.59 60.61 6.38
N PRO A 853 -33.91 60.52 7.72
CA PRO A 853 -33.31 59.78 8.85
C PRO A 853 -34.31 58.91 9.69
N SER A 854 -33.98 58.60 10.97
CA SER A 854 -34.75 57.85 12.01
C SER A 854 -35.53 58.80 12.99
N PRO A 855 -36.39 58.40 14.00
CA PRO A 855 -36.45 57.15 14.81
C PRO A 855 -37.89 56.60 15.18
N SER A 856 -38.07 56.00 16.38
CA SER A 856 -39.27 55.27 16.94
C SER A 856 -40.34 56.20 17.62
N PRO A 857 -41.39 55.76 18.39
CA PRO A 857 -41.93 54.41 18.78
C PRO A 857 -43.50 54.25 18.87
N LYS A 858 -44.03 53.00 19.13
CA LYS A 858 -45.25 52.55 19.93
C LYS A 858 -46.64 53.29 19.83
N PRO A 859 -47.76 52.83 20.47
CA PRO A 859 -48.32 51.49 20.82
C PRO A 859 -49.79 51.27 20.30
N GLY A 860 -50.50 50.18 20.70
CA GLY A 860 -51.98 50.08 20.54
C GLY A 860 -52.61 48.70 20.88
N GLN A 861 -53.89 48.66 21.32
CA GLN A 861 -54.66 47.45 21.70
C GLN A 861 -55.96 47.27 20.87
N GLY A 862 -56.54 46.06 20.82
CA GLY A 862 -57.90 45.78 20.29
C GLY A 862 -58.37 44.32 20.49
N GLN A 863 -59.69 44.05 20.63
CA GLN A 863 -60.25 42.72 20.96
C GLN A 863 -61.56 42.35 20.21
N GLY A 864 -61.87 41.04 20.10
CA GLY A 864 -63.22 40.47 19.80
C GLY A 864 -63.17 39.28 18.80
N LYS A 865 -63.59 38.02 19.05
CA LYS A 865 -64.92 37.41 19.42
C LYS A 865 -65.96 37.50 18.27
N LYS A 866 -66.76 36.47 17.91
CA LYS A 866 -67.16 35.17 18.54
C LYS A 866 -67.96 34.23 17.56
N LYS A 867 -67.82 32.88 17.65
CA LYS A 867 -68.77 31.72 17.39
C LYS A 867 -69.69 31.66 16.11
N GLY A 868 -70.19 30.50 15.61
CA GLY A 868 -69.84 29.05 15.78
C GLY A 868 -71.01 28.00 15.80
N LYS A 869 -70.79 26.78 15.21
CA LYS A 869 -71.55 25.47 15.28
C LYS A 869 -72.93 25.34 14.56
N LYS A 870 -73.56 24.17 14.30
CA LYS A 870 -73.62 22.75 14.84
C LYS A 870 -74.03 21.72 13.68
N ASP A 871 -74.25 20.38 13.69
CA ASP A 871 -74.16 19.17 14.59
C ASP A 871 -74.40 17.80 13.82
N LYS A 872 -74.04 16.61 14.39
CA LYS A 872 -74.62 15.21 14.20
C LYS A 872 -74.64 14.53 12.77
N ASP A 873 -75.01 13.25 12.46
CA ASP A 873 -75.30 11.89 13.07
C ASP A 873 -75.34 10.80 11.91
N LYS A 874 -75.64 9.48 11.99
CA LYS A 874 -75.36 8.29 12.88
C LYS A 874 -76.07 6.99 12.32
N VAL A 875 -75.80 5.76 12.85
CA VAL A 875 -76.52 4.42 12.73
C VAL A 875 -75.78 3.28 11.95
N GLU A 876 -75.93 2.01 12.39
CA GLU A 876 -75.10 0.77 12.15
C GLU A 876 -75.93 -0.44 11.57
N ALA A 877 -75.62 -1.77 11.51
CA ALA A 877 -74.62 -2.72 12.10
C ALA A 877 -74.62 -4.17 11.45
N VAL A 878 -73.78 -5.11 11.95
CA VAL A 878 -73.88 -6.63 11.96
C VAL A 878 -73.31 -7.51 10.79
N VAL A 879 -73.03 -8.80 11.08
CA VAL A 879 -72.08 -9.80 10.44
C VAL A 879 -72.74 -11.20 10.20
N PRO A 880 -72.11 -12.15 9.45
CA PRO A 880 -71.71 -13.45 10.06
C PRO A 880 -70.38 -14.10 9.54
N GLU A 881 -69.85 -15.08 10.30
CA GLU A 881 -68.55 -15.82 10.19
C GLU A 881 -68.77 -17.32 10.61
N PRO A 882 -67.81 -18.32 10.65
CA PRO A 882 -66.32 -18.36 10.55
C PRO A 882 -65.81 -19.31 9.39
N GLU A 883 -64.90 -20.31 9.39
CA GLU A 883 -64.00 -21.11 10.30
C GLU A 883 -63.03 -22.00 9.40
N PRO A 884 -62.03 -22.83 9.85
CA PRO A 884 -61.23 -22.91 11.08
C PRO A 884 -59.67 -22.86 10.91
N GLU A 885 -58.99 -22.79 12.07
CA GLU A 885 -57.56 -22.70 12.52
C GLU A 885 -56.47 -23.67 11.92
N PRO A 886 -55.16 -23.69 12.35
CA PRO A 886 -54.45 -23.06 13.51
C PRO A 886 -53.02 -22.46 13.24
N PRO A 887 -52.15 -22.09 14.24
CA PRO A 887 -52.31 -20.91 15.13
C PRO A 887 -51.01 -20.07 15.39
N ALA A 888 -51.18 -18.98 16.18
CA ALA A 888 -50.18 -18.22 16.98
C ALA A 888 -49.20 -17.22 16.29
N PRO A 889 -48.63 -16.22 17.02
CA PRO A 889 -48.98 -15.67 18.35
C PRO A 889 -49.48 -14.19 18.31
N ALA A 890 -49.90 -13.62 19.46
CA ALA A 890 -50.64 -12.36 19.54
C ALA A 890 -49.82 -11.05 19.42
N GLU A 891 -50.43 -10.01 18.83
CA GLU A 891 -49.92 -8.63 18.77
C GLU A 891 -50.29 -7.77 20.00
N PRO A 892 -49.54 -6.68 20.30
CA PRO A 892 -49.81 -5.82 21.45
C PRO A 892 -50.91 -4.77 21.22
N ASP A 893 -51.78 -4.60 22.21
CA ASP A 893 -52.92 -3.67 22.20
C ASP A 893 -52.57 -2.22 21.74
N PRO A 894 -53.26 -1.68 20.72
CA PRO A 894 -53.05 -0.31 20.26
C PRO A 894 -53.52 0.76 21.26
N VAL A 895 -54.47 0.48 22.16
CA VAL A 895 -54.98 1.43 23.16
C VAL A 895 -53.91 1.71 24.22
N ALA A 896 -53.30 0.68 24.82
CA ALA A 896 -52.17 0.80 25.73
C ALA A 896 -50.99 1.57 25.11
N LYS A 897 -50.74 1.40 23.81
CA LYS A 897 -49.72 2.16 23.07
C LYS A 897 -50.08 3.66 22.96
N LYS A 898 -51.36 4.00 22.82
CA LYS A 898 -51.84 5.39 22.80
C LYS A 898 -51.78 6.04 24.19
N ILE A 899 -52.22 5.34 25.24
CA ILE A 899 -52.15 5.79 26.65
C ILE A 899 -50.71 6.10 27.06
N ARG A 900 -49.74 5.21 26.76
CA ARG A 900 -48.30 5.44 27.01
C ARG A 900 -47.77 6.71 26.32
N ASN A 901 -48.23 7.00 25.10
CA ASN A 901 -47.81 8.20 24.37
C ASN A 901 -48.42 9.50 24.94
N LEU A 902 -49.66 9.47 25.45
CA LEU A 902 -50.29 10.63 26.08
C LEU A 902 -49.65 10.93 27.44
N ASN A 903 -49.43 9.91 28.28
CA ASN A 903 -48.71 10.06 29.55
C ASN A 903 -47.27 10.59 29.37
N LYS A 904 -46.58 10.19 28.28
CA LYS A 904 -45.27 10.75 27.93
C LYS A 904 -45.33 12.25 27.56
N LYS A 905 -46.43 12.72 26.94
CA LYS A 905 -46.64 14.16 26.67
C LYS A 905 -46.90 14.95 27.97
N LEU A 906 -47.73 14.42 28.87
CA LEU A 906 -48.03 15.07 30.15
C LEU A 906 -46.77 15.27 30.99
N LYS A 907 -45.91 14.26 31.12
CA LYS A 907 -44.63 14.39 31.84
C LYS A 907 -43.73 15.49 31.25
N ALA A 908 -43.65 15.60 29.92
CA ALA A 908 -42.89 16.67 29.26
C ALA A 908 -43.49 18.07 29.49
N ILE A 909 -44.79 18.18 29.75
CA ILE A 909 -45.45 19.44 30.11
C ILE A 909 -45.13 19.82 31.56
N ASP A 910 -45.16 18.87 32.50
CA ASP A 910 -44.81 19.15 33.89
C ASP A 910 -43.32 19.51 34.03
N GLU A 911 -42.42 18.94 33.22
CA GLU A 911 -41.01 19.37 33.13
C GLU A 911 -40.88 20.82 32.61
N LEU A 912 -41.73 21.27 31.68
CA LEU A 912 -41.78 22.67 31.23
C LEU A 912 -42.35 23.61 32.30
N LYS A 913 -43.41 23.21 33.02
CA LYS A 913 -43.92 23.97 34.18
C LYS A 913 -42.86 24.13 35.27
N GLN A 914 -42.09 23.09 35.56
CA GLN A 914 -41.01 23.16 36.54
C GLN A 914 -39.85 24.08 36.10
N LYS A 915 -39.68 24.35 34.80
CA LYS A 915 -38.75 25.36 34.29
C LYS A 915 -39.34 26.77 34.45
N LEU A 916 -40.61 26.96 34.07
CA LEU A 916 -41.32 28.22 34.28
C LEU A 916 -41.36 28.63 35.76
N ALA A 917 -41.59 27.68 36.67
CA ALA A 917 -41.55 27.90 38.13
C ALA A 917 -40.14 28.20 38.69
N ARG A 918 -39.08 27.93 37.93
CA ARG A 918 -37.69 28.34 38.24
C ARG A 918 -37.30 29.68 37.61
N GLY A 919 -38.22 30.33 36.88
CA GLY A 919 -37.98 31.62 36.23
C GLY A 919 -37.38 31.52 34.82
N ASP A 920 -37.26 30.31 34.25
CA ASP A 920 -36.76 30.13 32.88
C ASP A 920 -37.73 30.74 31.85
N LYS A 921 -37.18 31.47 30.86
CA LYS A 921 -37.96 31.98 29.72
C LYS A 921 -38.28 30.83 28.76
N LEU A 922 -39.55 30.45 28.69
CA LEU A 922 -40.06 29.48 27.70
C LEU A 922 -40.36 30.15 26.36
N GLU A 923 -40.23 29.39 25.27
CA GLU A 923 -40.67 29.82 23.93
C GLU A 923 -42.19 29.76 23.78
N VAL A 924 -42.74 30.54 22.84
CA VAL A 924 -44.20 30.55 22.54
C VAL A 924 -44.74 29.15 22.23
N THR A 925 -43.96 28.33 21.53
CA THR A 925 -44.31 26.94 21.18
C THR A 925 -44.25 25.96 22.37
N GLN A 926 -43.62 26.37 23.48
CA GLN A 926 -43.53 25.61 24.72
C GLN A 926 -44.68 26.00 25.66
N VAL A 927 -45.03 27.30 25.72
CA VAL A 927 -46.24 27.78 26.42
C VAL A 927 -47.50 27.13 25.82
N GLN A 928 -47.64 27.10 24.50
CA GLN A 928 -48.74 26.41 23.81
C GLN A 928 -48.86 24.91 24.13
N LYS A 929 -47.76 24.24 24.52
CA LYS A 929 -47.80 22.84 24.95
C LYS A 929 -48.32 22.70 26.39
N ILE A 930 -48.04 23.67 27.25
CA ILE A 930 -48.63 23.74 28.60
C ILE A 930 -50.14 24.02 28.49
N ASP A 931 -50.55 24.95 27.63
CA ASP A 931 -51.98 25.26 27.44
C ASP A 931 -52.79 24.05 26.94
N ALA A 932 -52.21 23.22 26.07
CA ALA A 932 -52.82 22.01 25.51
C ALA A 932 -53.00 20.84 26.51
N GLU A 933 -52.43 20.94 27.71
CA GLU A 933 -52.45 19.86 28.71
C GLU A 933 -53.86 19.41 29.10
N ASN A 934 -54.78 20.37 29.25
CA ASN A 934 -56.16 20.08 29.67
C ASN A 934 -56.92 19.23 28.65
N ASP A 935 -56.55 19.31 27.37
CA ASP A 935 -57.16 18.49 26.32
C ASP A 935 -56.44 17.14 26.17
N ILE A 936 -55.13 17.07 26.45
CA ILE A 936 -54.40 15.79 26.57
C ILE A 936 -54.91 14.98 27.78
N ARG A 937 -55.19 15.62 28.92
CA ARG A 937 -55.80 14.96 30.10
C ARG A 937 -57.20 14.44 29.81
N LYS A 938 -58.00 15.13 28.97
CA LYS A 938 -59.32 14.63 28.52
C LYS A 938 -59.19 13.48 27.52
N GLU A 939 -58.25 13.55 26.58
CA GLU A 939 -58.00 12.45 25.63
C GLU A 939 -57.50 11.20 26.38
N LEU A 940 -56.71 11.37 27.44
CA LEU A 940 -56.30 10.27 28.32
C LEU A 940 -57.51 9.67 29.06
N ALA A 941 -58.30 10.50 29.75
CA ALA A 941 -59.47 10.04 30.50
C ALA A 941 -60.50 9.33 29.61
N ALA A 942 -60.71 9.78 28.37
CA ALA A 942 -61.58 9.14 27.39
C ALA A 942 -60.98 7.87 26.71
N LEU A 943 -59.82 7.41 27.18
CA LEU A 943 -59.20 6.13 26.82
C LEU A 943 -58.97 5.23 28.05
N GLU A 944 -59.27 5.73 29.24
CA GLU A 944 -59.18 5.02 30.53
C GLU A 944 -60.59 4.71 31.11
N THR A 945 -61.64 4.98 30.33
CA THR A 945 -63.06 4.60 30.52
C THR A 945 -63.53 3.68 29.41
#